data_AF-A0A9X2JGH3-F1
#
_entry.id   AF-A0A9X2JGH3-F1
#
_cell.length_a   1.000
_cell.length_b   1.000
_cell.length_c   1.000
_cell.angle_alpha   90.00
_cell.angle_beta   90.00
_cell.angle_gamma   90.00
#
_symmetry.space_group_name_H-M   'P 1'
#
loop_
_entity.id
_entity.type
_entity.pdbx_description
1 polymer ?
#
loop_
_entity_poly.entity_id
_entity_poly.type
_entity_poly.pdbx_seq_one_letter_code
_entity_poly.pdbx_strand_id
1 'polypeptide(L)'
;MRVAPTFYIVLSLVIHCTILGSVLSQKATAQIAASPIPGISVEIADVIQLPDTRNLGAEEQSEDNRVNDSKARINFMRELPDSTGRWFVNDLRGDLYLVDSNSNTSQPFLNLRSEFSRFRYGPSGLSTGLLSVTPHPEYAANGKFYTLHSETFSGSPTPDFVAQGNAGNINGGSANHVVLTEWTATDPSSDSWAGSHTEMMRIAAPSGFLHAHGDVAFNPVAEPGDEDYGLLYVGGGDYGYDAYSRGDPQAQRLDSIYGKILRIDPAGNNSANGNYGVPTSNPYAADGNADTADEIYASGLRNAHRLMWDQQTGVMYTTDIGQGRIEEINIVRSGENYGWSEREGTFEYLGGNVGPLPGNDAIFGYTYPVVQYDHDEGNAIAGGFVYRGTQLPELYGKFVFGDIVNGRVFYSDVAEMDTADDGDPATTADIYELFLTRNGAPTTLEDLILADRGTGTLPNGRHDLRFGQTSDGEVYLMTKQDGWIRQLVGDGPPSQLVLSVDRATGTATMRNSSGSAVDIQGYSILSASGSLGPDNATWNSFSDQLLPDWNESVATSAELDEASSGEALSFADSQQRSIGTPYQPAYSSFGTTGPEDLQFTYIEAATQQQVTGLIEYTGIDETNNLVLTVDPTTGLARLSNPSPFDVSIDGYSVDSFEGSLQPGDGNWNSLSDQSQAGWREVLTETTAISELNPDSDLFLASGSEIELGTFFLVGGEQDLEFNFLLADEETARLGVVLYQQLGISGDYNNDGEVNIADYTVWRNHLGSNFQLPNEGGATPGQVTVEDYALWKSNFGQTTNSAATSRARVPEPSTLAAMSLSLLLLAARFRLGTAPANCENVA
;
A
#
# COMPACT_ATOMS: atom_id res chain seq x y z
N MET A 1 -22.32 -76.52 1.15
CA MET A 1 -21.07 -75.87 0.69
C MET A 1 -21.48 -74.50 0.14
N ARG A 2 -21.25 -73.34 0.76
CA ARG A 2 -20.54 -72.94 1.98
C ARG A 2 -21.41 -71.94 2.78
N VAL A 3 -21.47 -72.17 4.09
CA VAL A 3 -21.55 -71.27 5.26
C VAL A 3 -22.09 -69.82 5.10
N ALA A 4 -23.29 -69.55 5.65
CA ALA A 4 -23.66 -68.64 6.76
C ALA A 4 -23.09 -67.18 6.90
N PRO A 5 -23.72 -66.27 7.71
CA PRO A 5 -24.28 -64.98 7.25
C PRO A 5 -23.86 -63.74 8.09
N THR A 6 -24.56 -62.61 7.87
CA THR A 6 -24.91 -61.52 8.84
C THR A 6 -24.12 -60.20 8.77
N PHE A 7 -24.89 -59.12 9.00
CA PHE A 7 -24.57 -57.70 9.24
C PHE A 7 -24.52 -56.78 8.02
N TYR A 8 -25.60 -56.00 7.81
CA TYR A 8 -25.59 -54.58 7.40
C TYR A 8 -27.04 -54.06 7.30
N ILE A 9 -27.65 -53.73 8.44
CA ILE A 9 -28.79 -52.81 8.54
C ILE A 9 -28.58 -52.03 9.84
N VAL A 10 -28.90 -50.73 9.81
CA VAL A 10 -28.69 -49.68 10.84
C VAL A 10 -27.41 -48.85 10.62
N LEU A 11 -27.36 -48.08 9.52
CA LEU A 11 -26.90 -46.67 9.50
C LEU A 11 -27.11 -46.05 8.09
N SER A 12 -28.35 -45.89 7.63
CA SER A 12 -28.62 -45.20 6.35
C SER A 12 -29.90 -44.35 6.36
N LEU A 13 -30.34 -43.89 7.54
CA LEU A 13 -31.53 -43.04 7.65
C LEU A 13 -31.42 -41.95 8.73
N VAL A 14 -30.20 -41.55 9.08
CA VAL A 14 -29.90 -40.34 9.89
C VAL A 14 -28.86 -39.43 9.21
N ILE A 15 -28.32 -39.81 8.04
CA ILE A 15 -27.43 -38.98 7.22
C ILE A 15 -28.19 -38.54 5.98
N HIS A 16 -29.25 -37.78 6.18
CA HIS A 16 -29.96 -36.99 5.15
C HIS A 16 -30.56 -35.70 5.76
N CYS A 17 -30.06 -35.27 6.93
CA CYS A 17 -30.47 -34.04 7.61
C CYS A 17 -29.31 -33.31 8.32
N THR A 18 -28.06 -33.57 7.93
CA THR A 18 -26.84 -32.89 8.42
C THR A 18 -25.73 -32.82 7.36
N ILE A 19 -26.11 -32.86 6.07
CA ILE A 19 -25.24 -32.43 4.96
C ILE A 19 -26.02 -31.36 4.16
N LEU A 20 -26.39 -30.32 4.90
CA LEU A 20 -27.01 -29.08 4.43
C LEU A 20 -26.51 -27.91 5.32
N GLY A 21 -25.32 -28.04 5.90
CA GLY A 21 -24.82 -27.14 6.96
C GLY A 21 -23.31 -26.91 6.92
N SER A 22 -22.68 -27.10 5.77
CA SER A 22 -21.32 -26.63 5.50
C SER A 22 -21.12 -26.56 3.98
N VAL A 23 -22.04 -25.84 3.31
CA VAL A 23 -21.61 -25.08 2.13
C VAL A 23 -20.76 -23.97 2.72
N LEU A 24 -19.52 -23.88 2.24
CA LEU A 24 -18.63 -22.75 2.47
C LEU A 24 -19.47 -21.47 2.52
N SER A 25 -19.53 -20.84 3.69
CA SER A 25 -20.03 -19.48 3.80
C SER A 25 -18.95 -18.59 3.19
N GLN A 26 -18.87 -18.59 1.87
CA GLN A 26 -18.04 -17.65 1.12
C GLN A 26 -18.78 -16.32 1.20
N LYS A 27 -18.48 -15.56 2.26
CA LYS A 27 -18.88 -14.15 2.34
C LYS A 27 -17.70 -13.37 1.76
N ALA A 28 -17.81 -12.90 0.52
CA ALA A 28 -17.26 -11.59 0.22
C ALA A 28 -18.11 -10.61 1.04
N THR A 29 -17.58 -10.11 2.15
CA THR A 29 -18.28 -9.14 3.00
C THR A 29 -18.16 -7.77 2.33
N ALA A 30 -19.21 -7.32 1.62
CA ALA A 30 -19.36 -5.92 1.23
C ALA A 30 -19.82 -5.08 2.43
N GLN A 31 -19.09 -5.15 3.55
CA GLN A 31 -19.45 -4.49 4.80
C GLN A 31 -18.26 -3.71 5.36
N ILE A 32 -18.48 -2.45 5.68
CA ILE A 32 -17.66 -1.63 6.56
C ILE A 32 -17.69 -2.32 7.93
N ALA A 33 -16.52 -2.60 8.50
CA ALA A 33 -16.42 -3.36 9.74
C ALA A 33 -17.34 -2.77 10.82
N ALA A 34 -18.29 -3.58 11.32
CA ALA A 34 -19.21 -3.14 12.36
C ALA A 34 -18.44 -2.94 13.68
N SER A 35 -18.43 -1.69 14.17
CA SER A 35 -17.81 -1.28 15.45
C SER A 35 -18.34 -2.05 16.67
N PRO A 36 -17.59 -2.10 17.81
CA PRO A 36 -16.57 -1.14 18.22
C PRO A 36 -15.16 -1.70 18.03
N ILE A 37 -14.45 -1.25 17.00
CA ILE A 37 -13.01 -1.53 16.82
C ILE A 37 -12.33 -0.16 16.70
N PRO A 38 -11.13 0.03 17.29
CA PRO A 38 -10.37 1.29 17.23
C PRO A 38 -10.28 1.82 15.80
N GLY A 39 -10.97 2.93 15.52
CA GLY A 39 -10.74 3.73 14.33
C GLY A 39 -9.69 4.79 14.63
N ILE A 40 -9.03 5.28 13.59
CA ILE A 40 -8.09 6.39 13.72
C ILE A 40 -8.93 7.66 13.88
N SER A 41 -8.57 8.52 14.84
CA SER A 41 -9.15 9.85 15.00
C SER A 41 -8.17 10.87 14.46
N VAL A 42 -8.67 11.80 13.65
CA VAL A 42 -7.86 12.79 12.93
C VAL A 42 -8.53 14.15 13.02
N GLU A 43 -7.76 15.18 13.38
CA GLU A 43 -8.24 16.54 13.41
C GLU A 43 -8.43 17.08 12.00
N ILE A 44 -9.45 17.91 11.84
CA ILE A 44 -9.73 18.57 10.58
C ILE A 44 -9.61 20.08 10.71
N ALA A 45 -8.66 20.66 9.99
CA ALA A 45 -8.38 22.09 9.98
C ALA A 45 -8.97 22.78 8.75
N ASP A 46 -9.60 23.94 8.95
CA ASP A 46 -10.05 24.78 7.84
C ASP A 46 -8.84 25.50 7.22
N VAL A 47 -8.68 25.36 5.91
CA VAL A 47 -7.56 26.00 5.17
C VAL A 47 -8.08 27.24 4.48
N ILE A 48 -9.07 27.07 3.59
CA ILE A 48 -9.62 28.15 2.81
C ILE A 48 -11.05 27.85 2.36
N GLN A 49 -11.89 28.88 2.33
CA GLN A 49 -13.23 28.82 1.76
C GLN A 49 -13.23 29.50 0.40
N LEU A 50 -13.76 28.82 -0.63
CA LEU A 50 -13.97 29.47 -1.93
C LEU A 50 -15.15 30.46 -1.87
N PRO A 51 -15.17 31.46 -2.77
CA PRO A 51 -16.26 32.42 -2.85
C PRO A 51 -17.63 31.75 -3.03
N ASP A 52 -18.67 32.38 -2.47
CA ASP A 52 -20.05 31.94 -2.68
C ASP A 52 -20.51 32.23 -4.12
N THR A 53 -20.64 31.17 -4.91
CA THR A 53 -20.99 31.23 -6.34
C THR A 53 -22.46 30.94 -6.62
N ARG A 54 -23.34 30.89 -5.59
CA ARG A 54 -24.79 30.61 -5.76
C ARG A 54 -25.54 31.67 -6.57
N ASN A 55 -25.01 32.90 -6.62
CA ASN A 55 -25.70 34.07 -7.19
C ASN A 55 -25.08 34.58 -8.50
N LEU A 56 -24.29 33.76 -9.21
CA LEU A 56 -23.54 34.21 -10.38
C LEU A 56 -24.35 34.53 -11.65
N GLY A 57 -25.69 34.55 -11.61
CA GLY A 57 -26.54 35.05 -12.69
C GLY A 57 -27.81 34.23 -12.91
N ALA A 58 -28.79 34.81 -13.63
CA ALA A 58 -30.11 34.21 -13.87
C ALA A 58 -30.15 33.16 -15.00
N GLU A 59 -29.01 32.84 -15.62
CA GLU A 59 -28.95 31.85 -16.69
C GLU A 59 -28.50 30.49 -16.11
N GLU A 60 -29.41 29.52 -16.25
CA GLU A 60 -29.35 28.13 -15.78
C GLU A 60 -29.54 27.88 -14.27
N GLN A 61 -30.62 28.43 -13.68
CA GLN A 61 -31.23 27.78 -12.51
C GLN A 61 -31.58 26.33 -12.87
N SER A 62 -31.00 25.37 -12.18
CA SER A 62 -31.39 23.97 -12.31
C SER A 62 -32.72 23.74 -11.60
N GLU A 63 -33.62 22.91 -12.15
CA GLU A 63 -34.77 22.39 -11.39
C GLU A 63 -34.31 21.53 -10.20
N ASP A 64 -33.10 20.99 -10.29
CA ASP A 64 -32.40 20.28 -9.22
C ASP A 64 -31.68 21.29 -8.30
N ASN A 65 -32.24 21.51 -7.13
CA ASN A 65 -31.70 22.39 -6.10
C ASN A 65 -30.33 21.93 -5.54
N ARG A 66 -29.88 20.69 -5.79
CA ARG A 66 -28.49 20.25 -5.51
C ARG A 66 -27.44 21.07 -6.27
N VAL A 67 -27.84 21.72 -7.36
CA VAL A 67 -26.98 22.62 -8.15
C VAL A 67 -26.98 24.04 -7.59
N ASN A 68 -28.07 24.46 -6.96
CA ASN A 68 -28.31 25.87 -6.61
C ASN A 68 -27.91 26.20 -5.17
N ASP A 69 -28.05 25.26 -4.23
CA ASP A 69 -27.99 25.58 -2.79
C ASP A 69 -26.58 25.48 -2.18
N SER A 70 -25.64 24.85 -2.88
CA SER A 70 -24.22 24.67 -2.51
C SER A 70 -23.43 25.98 -2.67
N LYS A 71 -22.70 26.43 -1.62
CA LYS A 71 -21.96 27.71 -1.63
C LYS A 71 -20.97 27.80 -2.80
N ALA A 72 -20.09 26.82 -2.95
CA ALA A 72 -19.17 26.69 -4.08
C ALA A 72 -19.19 25.25 -4.57
N ARG A 73 -19.31 24.99 -5.86
CA ARG A 73 -19.39 23.60 -6.38
C ARG A 73 -18.00 23.04 -6.66
N ILE A 74 -17.14 23.10 -5.65
CA ILE A 74 -15.75 22.62 -5.68
C ILE A 74 -15.71 21.18 -6.15
N ASN A 75 -14.83 20.84 -7.10
CA ASN A 75 -14.74 19.46 -7.60
C ASN A 75 -13.33 18.86 -7.50
N PHE A 76 -12.28 19.60 -7.85
CA PHE A 76 -10.89 19.20 -7.79
C PHE A 76 -10.01 20.29 -7.18
N MET A 77 -8.96 19.83 -6.52
CA MET A 77 -7.80 20.59 -6.11
C MET A 77 -6.57 19.88 -6.71
N ARG A 78 -5.75 20.60 -7.48
CA ARG A 78 -4.50 20.10 -8.05
C ARG A 78 -3.37 21.07 -7.74
N GLU A 79 -2.30 20.56 -7.15
CA GLU A 79 -1.09 21.36 -6.94
C GLU A 79 -0.40 21.68 -8.27
N LEU A 80 0.12 22.91 -8.39
CA LEU A 80 0.94 23.30 -9.52
C LEU A 80 2.36 22.74 -9.33
N PRO A 81 2.94 22.08 -10.35
CA PRO A 81 4.31 21.57 -10.31
C PRO A 81 5.32 22.70 -10.54
N ASP A 82 5.31 23.70 -9.65
CA ASP A 82 6.16 24.90 -9.73
C ASP A 82 6.83 25.27 -8.39
N SER A 83 6.67 24.42 -7.36
CA SER A 83 7.20 24.61 -6.00
C SER A 83 6.72 25.88 -5.29
N THR A 84 5.65 26.53 -5.77
CA THR A 84 5.13 27.76 -5.15
C THR A 84 4.10 27.48 -4.05
N GLY A 85 3.62 26.24 -3.92
CA GLY A 85 2.49 25.88 -3.05
C GLY A 85 1.14 26.36 -3.59
N ARG A 86 1.07 26.76 -4.87
CA ARG A 86 -0.17 27.18 -5.51
C ARG A 86 -0.96 26.00 -6.03
N TRP A 87 -2.29 26.08 -5.94
CA TRP A 87 -3.20 25.05 -6.40
C TRP A 87 -4.22 25.59 -7.39
N PHE A 88 -4.56 24.79 -8.38
CA PHE A 88 -5.77 24.95 -9.16
C PHE A 88 -6.95 24.31 -8.44
N VAL A 89 -8.01 25.10 -8.23
CA VAL A 89 -9.26 24.62 -7.63
C VAL A 89 -10.44 25.05 -8.50
N ASN A 90 -11.22 24.09 -9.01
CA ASN A 90 -12.34 24.40 -9.89
C ASN A 90 -13.70 24.37 -9.17
N ASP A 91 -14.56 25.32 -9.54
CA ASP A 91 -15.99 25.29 -9.29
C ASP A 91 -16.70 24.79 -10.56
N LEU A 92 -17.60 23.80 -10.42
CA LEU A 92 -18.38 23.27 -11.54
C LEU A 92 -19.17 24.35 -12.30
N ARG A 93 -19.47 25.50 -11.68
CA ARG A 93 -20.13 26.65 -12.32
C ARG A 93 -19.21 27.41 -13.31
N GLY A 94 -17.94 27.02 -13.45
CA GLY A 94 -17.06 27.45 -14.53
C GLY A 94 -15.90 28.35 -14.12
N ASP A 95 -15.78 28.68 -12.84
CA ASP A 95 -14.64 29.43 -12.33
C ASP A 95 -13.52 28.47 -11.91
N LEU A 96 -12.30 28.75 -12.37
CA LEU A 96 -11.06 28.14 -11.92
C LEU A 96 -10.33 29.15 -11.04
N TYR A 97 -10.02 28.76 -9.82
CA TYR A 97 -9.32 29.58 -8.85
C TYR A 97 -7.85 29.15 -8.76
N LEU A 98 -6.99 30.14 -8.54
CA LEU A 98 -5.65 29.93 -8.04
C LEU A 98 -5.68 30.16 -6.53
N VAL A 99 -5.30 29.14 -5.77
CA VAL A 99 -5.18 29.17 -4.31
C VAL A 99 -3.70 29.19 -3.97
N ASP A 100 -3.29 30.06 -3.05
CA ASP A 100 -1.95 30.05 -2.46
C ASP A 100 -2.07 29.54 -1.02
N SER A 101 -1.52 28.35 -0.77
CA SER A 101 -1.58 27.66 0.51
C SER A 101 -0.74 28.35 1.59
N ASN A 102 0.31 29.09 1.21
CA ASN A 102 1.17 29.78 2.18
C ASN A 102 0.46 30.99 2.79
N SER A 103 -0.36 31.66 1.99
CA SER A 103 -1.10 32.85 2.41
C SER A 103 -2.57 32.57 2.75
N ASN A 104 -3.06 31.34 2.49
CA ASN A 104 -4.47 30.95 2.57
C ASN A 104 -5.38 31.93 1.81
N THR A 105 -4.96 32.32 0.60
CA THR A 105 -5.72 33.21 -0.27
C THR A 105 -6.17 32.52 -1.54
N SER A 106 -7.32 32.95 -2.09
CA SER A 106 -7.83 32.48 -3.37
C SER A 106 -8.18 33.66 -4.26
N GLN A 107 -7.95 33.50 -5.55
CA GLN A 107 -8.33 34.48 -6.57
C GLN A 107 -8.83 33.79 -7.85
N PRO A 108 -9.79 34.40 -8.57
CA PRO A 108 -10.20 33.89 -9.88
C PRO A 108 -9.01 33.90 -10.83
N PHE A 109 -8.71 32.75 -11.42
CA PHE A 109 -7.69 32.62 -12.45
C PHE A 109 -8.35 32.67 -13.83
N LEU A 110 -9.26 31.74 -14.12
CA LEU A 110 -9.91 31.57 -15.42
C LEU A 110 -11.43 31.40 -15.25
N ASN A 111 -12.24 31.93 -16.17
CA ASN A 111 -13.69 31.73 -16.19
C ASN A 111 -14.13 31.12 -17.53
N LEU A 112 -14.52 29.86 -17.53
CA LEU A 112 -14.91 29.14 -18.75
C LEU A 112 -16.19 29.67 -19.37
N ARG A 113 -17.06 30.35 -18.60
CA ARG A 113 -18.29 30.95 -19.15
C ARG A 113 -17.98 32.12 -20.07
N SER A 114 -16.88 32.84 -19.83
CA SER A 114 -16.43 33.91 -20.72
C SER A 114 -15.67 33.39 -21.94
N GLU A 115 -14.98 32.26 -21.82
CA GLU A 115 -14.25 31.64 -22.94
C GLU A 115 -15.18 30.88 -23.88
N PHE A 116 -16.18 30.18 -23.34
CA PHE A 116 -17.09 29.34 -24.13
C PHE A 116 -18.54 29.78 -23.96
N SER A 117 -19.09 30.36 -25.03
CA SER A 117 -20.52 30.71 -25.10
C SER A 117 -21.47 29.51 -25.00
N ARG A 118 -20.96 28.28 -25.15
CA ARG A 118 -21.71 27.02 -25.04
C ARG A 118 -21.52 26.33 -23.69
N PHE A 119 -20.69 26.86 -22.80
CA PHE A 119 -20.43 26.26 -21.48
C PHE A 119 -21.74 26.03 -20.74
N ARG A 120 -21.88 24.86 -20.12
CA ARG A 120 -23.13 24.42 -19.49
C ARG A 120 -22.89 23.82 -18.12
N TYR A 121 -23.68 24.23 -17.14
CA TYR A 121 -23.61 23.70 -15.77
C TYR A 121 -24.98 23.36 -15.14
N GLY A 122 -26.11 23.54 -15.85
CA GLY A 122 -27.46 23.04 -15.49
C GLY A 122 -28.32 22.63 -16.71
N PRO A 123 -29.62 22.26 -16.60
CA PRO A 123 -30.42 21.63 -15.52
C PRO A 123 -30.16 20.12 -15.23
N SER A 124 -29.17 19.47 -15.87
CA SER A 124 -28.80 18.06 -15.60
C SER A 124 -27.68 17.92 -14.55
N GLY A 125 -27.57 18.89 -13.63
CA GLY A 125 -26.30 19.44 -13.17
C GLY A 125 -25.40 18.60 -12.26
N LEU A 126 -25.69 17.33 -11.97
CA LEU A 126 -24.80 16.54 -11.10
C LEU A 126 -23.47 16.15 -11.77
N SER A 127 -23.42 16.08 -13.09
CA SER A 127 -22.25 15.64 -13.86
C SER A 127 -21.91 16.60 -15.02
N THR A 128 -22.19 17.89 -14.85
CA THR A 128 -21.91 18.92 -15.87
C THR A 128 -21.22 20.14 -15.26
N GLY A 129 -20.47 20.87 -16.08
CA GLY A 129 -19.77 22.08 -15.67
C GLY A 129 -18.30 22.06 -16.08
N LEU A 130 -17.46 22.77 -15.34
CA LEU A 130 -16.01 22.56 -15.37
C LEU A 130 -15.73 21.32 -14.52
N LEU A 131 -15.57 20.17 -15.15
CA LEU A 131 -15.52 18.87 -14.50
C LEU A 131 -14.18 18.65 -13.82
N SER A 132 -13.08 18.79 -14.54
CA SER A 132 -11.73 18.59 -14.00
C SER A 132 -10.73 19.59 -14.58
N VAL A 133 -9.61 19.74 -13.89
CA VAL A 133 -8.43 20.52 -14.28
C VAL A 133 -7.19 19.72 -13.88
N THR A 134 -6.15 19.74 -14.71
CA THR A 134 -4.82 19.23 -14.32
C THR A 134 -3.70 20.02 -15.00
N PRO A 135 -2.69 20.50 -14.25
CA PRO A 135 -1.50 21.08 -14.85
C PRO A 135 -0.66 20.01 -15.56
N HIS A 136 0.00 20.38 -16.66
CA HIS A 136 1.06 19.57 -17.24
C HIS A 136 2.21 19.41 -16.22
N PRO A 137 2.93 18.27 -16.15
CA PRO A 137 4.08 18.09 -15.24
C PRO A 137 5.11 19.22 -15.36
N GLU A 138 5.31 19.72 -16.59
CA GLU A 138 6.17 20.88 -16.90
C GLU A 138 5.46 22.24 -16.91
N TYR A 139 4.33 22.42 -16.21
CA TYR A 139 3.54 23.66 -16.25
C TYR A 139 4.39 24.91 -15.98
N ALA A 140 5.33 24.85 -15.03
CA ALA A 140 6.24 25.95 -14.74
C ALA A 140 7.08 26.41 -15.94
N ALA A 141 7.37 25.50 -16.87
CA ALA A 141 8.17 25.75 -18.06
C ALA A 141 7.32 26.06 -19.30
N ASN A 142 6.20 25.35 -19.48
CA ASN A 142 5.42 25.38 -20.73
C ASN A 142 4.06 26.08 -20.61
N GLY A 143 3.59 26.37 -19.39
CA GLY A 143 2.30 27.00 -19.11
C GLY A 143 1.08 26.15 -19.49
N LYS A 144 1.25 24.85 -19.77
CA LYS A 144 0.19 23.97 -20.24
C LYS A 144 -0.63 23.36 -19.10
N PHE A 145 -1.94 23.39 -19.23
CA PHE A 145 -2.86 22.66 -18.35
C PHE A 145 -4.09 22.24 -19.15
N TYR A 146 -4.85 21.29 -18.61
CA TYR A 146 -5.96 20.67 -19.32
C TYR A 146 -7.22 20.75 -18.49
N THR A 147 -8.35 20.97 -19.15
CA THR A 147 -9.67 20.94 -18.51
C THR A 147 -10.61 19.99 -19.23
N LEU A 148 -11.47 19.33 -18.47
CA LEU A 148 -12.70 18.73 -18.98
C LEU A 148 -13.87 19.63 -18.64
N HIS A 149 -14.68 20.01 -19.63
CA HIS A 149 -15.89 20.80 -19.39
C HIS A 149 -17.08 20.36 -20.23
N SER A 150 -18.27 20.76 -19.80
CA SER A 150 -19.51 20.50 -20.49
C SER A 150 -19.93 21.64 -21.40
N GLU A 151 -20.37 21.33 -22.61
CA GLU A 151 -20.99 22.25 -23.54
C GLU A 151 -22.39 21.79 -23.96
N THR A 152 -23.26 22.73 -24.29
CA THR A 152 -24.57 22.43 -24.90
C THR A 152 -24.40 21.74 -26.26
N PHE A 153 -25.27 20.78 -26.59
CA PHE A 153 -25.27 20.16 -27.93
C PHE A 153 -25.61 21.15 -29.06
N SER A 154 -26.56 22.06 -28.81
CA SER A 154 -27.04 23.00 -29.83
C SER A 154 -25.93 23.94 -30.28
N GLY A 155 -25.56 23.87 -31.57
CA GLY A 155 -24.48 24.68 -32.13
C GLY A 155 -23.07 24.20 -31.76
N SER A 156 -22.93 23.02 -31.16
CA SER A 156 -21.63 22.36 -30.97
C SER A 156 -21.12 21.72 -32.27
N PRO A 157 -19.80 21.56 -32.43
CA PRO A 157 -19.20 20.78 -33.52
C PRO A 157 -19.61 19.31 -33.40
N THR A 158 -19.40 18.57 -34.49
CA THR A 158 -19.51 17.11 -34.47
C THR A 158 -18.57 16.54 -33.41
N PRO A 159 -19.04 15.68 -32.50
CA PRO A 159 -18.17 15.01 -31.52
C PRO A 159 -17.26 14.00 -32.23
N ASP A 160 -16.05 13.81 -31.69
CA ASP A 160 -15.11 12.77 -32.12
C ASP A 160 -15.64 11.38 -31.75
N PHE A 161 -16.29 11.28 -30.59
CA PHE A 161 -16.81 10.03 -30.05
C PHE A 161 -18.31 10.07 -29.78
N VAL A 162 -19.00 9.01 -30.19
CA VAL A 162 -20.43 8.75 -29.94
C VAL A 162 -20.61 7.31 -29.47
N ALA A 163 -21.65 7.06 -28.68
CA ALA A 163 -21.99 5.70 -28.25
C ALA A 163 -22.34 4.83 -29.46
N GLN A 164 -21.90 3.57 -29.44
CA GLN A 164 -22.06 2.63 -30.56
C GLN A 164 -23.37 1.84 -30.47
N GLY A 165 -23.73 1.11 -31.52
CA GLY A 165 -24.86 0.17 -31.49
C GLY A 165 -26.26 0.82 -31.42
N ASN A 166 -27.19 0.15 -30.74
CA ASN A 166 -28.58 0.63 -30.61
C ASN A 166 -28.67 1.88 -29.71
N ALA A 167 -27.66 2.08 -28.86
CA ALA A 167 -27.47 3.28 -28.06
C ALA A 167 -27.15 4.52 -28.91
N GLY A 168 -26.58 4.35 -30.12
CA GLY A 168 -26.22 5.45 -31.02
C GLY A 168 -27.41 6.20 -31.63
N ASN A 169 -28.65 5.74 -31.43
CA ASN A 169 -29.86 6.39 -31.95
C ASN A 169 -30.39 7.51 -31.03
N ILE A 170 -29.51 8.38 -30.54
CA ILE A 170 -29.83 9.58 -29.73
C ILE A 170 -30.32 10.75 -30.60
N ASN A 171 -31.21 10.46 -31.56
CA ASN A 171 -31.96 11.43 -32.38
C ASN A 171 -33.03 12.19 -31.56
N GLY A 172 -32.61 12.82 -30.46
CA GLY A 172 -33.50 13.45 -29.48
C GLY A 172 -32.99 14.76 -28.88
N GLY A 173 -32.19 15.54 -29.61
CA GLY A 173 -32.15 17.02 -29.49
C GLY A 173 -31.91 17.67 -28.10
N SER A 174 -31.31 17.00 -27.12
CA SER A 174 -31.04 17.58 -25.78
C SER A 174 -29.75 17.05 -25.12
N ALA A 175 -28.76 16.64 -25.92
CA ALA A 175 -27.47 16.15 -25.45
C ALA A 175 -26.57 17.25 -24.85
N ASN A 176 -25.56 16.87 -24.08
CA ASN A 176 -24.38 17.70 -23.77
C ASN A 176 -23.18 17.11 -24.49
N HIS A 177 -22.12 17.89 -24.65
CA HIS A 177 -20.80 17.36 -25.01
C HIS A 177 -19.85 17.55 -23.84
N VAL A 178 -18.95 16.59 -23.65
CA VAL A 178 -17.77 16.75 -22.79
C VAL A 178 -16.59 17.09 -23.68
N VAL A 179 -15.82 18.09 -23.31
CA VAL A 179 -14.73 18.64 -24.11
C VAL A 179 -13.45 18.64 -23.29
N LEU A 180 -12.43 17.97 -23.80
CA LEU A 180 -11.05 18.08 -23.31
C LEU A 180 -10.37 19.24 -24.03
N THR A 181 -9.83 20.18 -23.27
CA THR A 181 -9.17 21.38 -23.78
C THR A 181 -7.77 21.49 -23.21
N GLU A 182 -6.77 21.67 -24.08
CA GLU A 182 -5.43 22.13 -23.70
C GLU A 182 -5.44 23.66 -23.61
N TRP A 183 -4.90 24.20 -22.53
CA TRP A 183 -4.66 25.62 -22.33
C TRP A 183 -3.16 25.89 -22.31
N THR A 184 -2.76 27.08 -22.71
CA THR A 184 -1.37 27.55 -22.59
C THR A 184 -1.37 28.95 -22.01
N ALA A 185 -0.96 29.08 -20.75
CA ALA A 185 -0.72 30.36 -20.11
C ALA A 185 0.48 31.05 -20.74
N THR A 186 0.38 32.35 -21.03
CA THR A 186 1.50 33.14 -21.56
C THR A 186 2.61 33.35 -20.52
N ASP A 187 2.24 33.34 -19.25
CA ASP A 187 3.14 33.44 -18.10
C ASP A 187 2.63 32.53 -16.98
N PRO A 188 3.20 31.32 -16.78
CA PRO A 188 2.77 30.39 -15.74
C PRO A 188 3.04 30.88 -14.31
N SER A 189 3.90 31.90 -14.14
CA SER A 189 4.14 32.52 -12.83
C SER A 189 3.07 33.56 -12.48
N SER A 190 2.29 34.02 -13.47
CA SER A 190 1.25 35.03 -13.27
C SER A 190 0.05 34.47 -12.54
N ASP A 191 -0.43 35.26 -11.58
CA ASP A 191 -1.65 35.01 -10.82
C ASP A 191 -2.94 35.36 -11.60
N SER A 192 -2.79 36.02 -12.76
CA SER A 192 -3.89 36.38 -13.66
C SER A 192 -3.79 35.62 -14.97
N TRP A 193 -4.95 35.17 -15.47
CA TRP A 193 -5.03 34.47 -16.76
C TRP A 193 -4.73 35.39 -17.94
N ALA A 194 -3.80 34.94 -18.77
CA ALA A 194 -3.63 35.34 -20.15
C ALA A 194 -3.08 34.12 -20.89
N GLY A 195 -3.65 33.79 -22.05
CA GLY A 195 -3.29 32.54 -22.72
C GLY A 195 -4.09 32.26 -23.97
N SER A 196 -3.94 31.04 -24.45
CA SER A 196 -4.70 30.45 -25.56
C SER A 196 -5.18 29.06 -25.19
N HIS A 197 -6.10 28.51 -25.98
CA HIS A 197 -6.60 27.15 -25.78
C HIS A 197 -6.87 26.44 -27.10
N THR A 198 -6.81 25.11 -27.08
CA THR A 198 -7.09 24.21 -28.19
C THR A 198 -7.97 23.06 -27.72
N GLU A 199 -9.02 22.77 -28.47
CA GLU A 199 -9.86 21.60 -28.24
C GLU A 199 -9.14 20.32 -28.72
N MET A 200 -9.04 19.34 -27.84
CA MET A 200 -8.34 18.08 -28.13
C MET A 200 -9.31 16.96 -28.47
N MET A 201 -10.37 16.82 -27.67
CA MET A 201 -11.32 15.71 -27.76
C MET A 201 -12.71 16.18 -27.38
N ARG A 202 -13.71 15.74 -28.15
CA ARG A 202 -15.14 16.01 -27.91
C ARG A 202 -15.94 14.73 -27.89
N ILE A 203 -16.65 14.51 -26.79
CA ILE A 203 -17.41 13.29 -26.51
C ILE A 203 -18.90 13.63 -26.40
N ALA A 204 -19.75 12.88 -27.10
CA ALA A 204 -21.19 13.05 -26.99
C ALA A 204 -21.73 12.48 -25.67
N ALA A 205 -22.43 13.29 -24.88
CA ALA A 205 -23.18 12.81 -23.72
C ALA A 205 -24.65 12.59 -24.11
N PRO A 206 -25.21 11.38 -23.93
CA PRO A 206 -26.63 11.14 -24.16
C PRO A 206 -27.49 12.01 -23.23
N SER A 207 -28.63 12.50 -23.72
CA SER A 207 -29.49 13.42 -22.98
C SER A 207 -30.10 12.79 -21.74
N GLY A 208 -30.02 13.46 -20.60
CA GLY A 208 -30.69 13.04 -19.35
C GLY A 208 -29.93 12.01 -18.51
N PHE A 209 -28.70 11.67 -18.89
CA PHE A 209 -27.85 10.74 -18.15
C PHE A 209 -26.66 11.44 -17.47
N LEU A 210 -26.15 10.78 -16.43
CA LEU A 210 -25.02 11.19 -15.59
C LEU A 210 -23.82 10.27 -15.88
N HIS A 211 -22.71 10.41 -15.15
CA HIS A 211 -21.47 9.61 -15.32
C HIS A 211 -20.73 9.97 -16.61
N ALA A 212 -20.54 11.27 -16.82
CA ALA A 212 -19.64 11.77 -17.84
C ALA A 212 -18.19 11.38 -17.55
N HIS A 213 -17.32 11.42 -18.57
CA HIS A 213 -15.88 11.51 -18.32
C HIS A 213 -15.61 12.67 -17.36
N GLY A 214 -14.97 12.37 -16.22
CA GLY A 214 -15.09 13.17 -15.02
C GLY A 214 -13.77 13.66 -14.42
N ASP A 215 -12.67 12.95 -14.67
CA ASP A 215 -11.33 13.30 -14.22
C ASP A 215 -10.33 13.27 -15.37
N VAL A 216 -9.32 14.13 -15.28
CA VAL A 216 -8.17 14.16 -16.18
C VAL A 216 -6.92 14.34 -15.32
N ALA A 217 -5.90 13.52 -15.54
CA ALA A 217 -4.70 13.52 -14.71
C ALA A 217 -3.49 13.00 -15.48
N PHE A 218 -2.31 13.47 -15.08
CA PHE A 218 -1.04 12.85 -15.43
C PHE A 218 -0.63 11.93 -14.29
N ASN A 219 0.16 10.91 -14.60
CA ASN A 219 0.85 10.13 -13.58
C ASN A 219 1.86 11.06 -12.85
N PRO A 220 1.66 11.36 -11.56
CA PRO A 220 2.46 12.34 -10.83
C PRO A 220 3.85 11.83 -10.44
N VAL A 221 4.11 10.52 -10.56
CA VAL A 221 5.42 9.91 -10.24
C VAL A 221 6.26 9.61 -11.47
N ALA A 222 5.70 9.78 -12.67
CA ALA A 222 6.47 9.60 -13.90
C ALA A 222 7.45 10.77 -14.07
N GLU A 223 8.68 10.46 -14.46
CA GLU A 223 9.78 11.41 -14.66
C GLU A 223 10.22 11.46 -16.14
N PRO A 224 10.89 12.55 -16.59
CA PRO A 224 11.38 12.63 -17.96
C PRO A 224 12.24 11.43 -18.36
N GLY A 225 11.74 10.64 -19.31
CA GLY A 225 12.38 9.41 -19.79
C GLY A 225 11.56 8.16 -19.52
N ASP A 226 10.64 8.21 -18.55
CA ASP A 226 9.65 7.17 -18.34
C ASP A 226 8.66 7.13 -19.50
N GLU A 227 8.15 5.94 -19.78
CA GLU A 227 7.19 5.73 -20.85
C GLU A 227 5.89 6.53 -20.66
N ASP A 228 5.48 6.71 -19.40
CA ASP A 228 4.22 7.34 -19.04
C ASP A 228 4.35 8.87 -18.83
N TYR A 229 5.57 9.41 -18.90
CA TYR A 229 5.80 10.83 -18.68
C TYR A 229 5.15 11.70 -19.75
N GLY A 230 4.30 12.62 -19.31
CA GLY A 230 3.56 13.50 -20.21
C GLY A 230 2.37 12.83 -20.91
N LEU A 231 2.02 11.58 -20.56
CA LEU A 231 0.78 10.95 -21.02
C LEU A 231 -0.40 11.35 -20.13
N LEU A 232 -1.53 11.66 -20.77
CA LEU A 232 -2.73 12.18 -20.13
C LEU A 232 -3.79 11.08 -20.04
N TYR A 233 -4.25 10.82 -18.81
CA TYR A 233 -5.35 9.91 -18.54
C TYR A 233 -6.67 10.65 -18.44
N VAL A 234 -7.72 10.06 -19.00
CA VAL A 234 -9.10 10.58 -18.94
C VAL A 234 -9.99 9.51 -18.31
N GLY A 235 -10.48 9.78 -17.10
CA GLY A 235 -11.39 8.89 -16.39
C GLY A 235 -12.78 8.95 -16.99
N GLY A 236 -13.30 7.82 -17.45
CA GLY A 236 -14.59 7.73 -18.12
C GLY A 236 -15.70 7.12 -17.28
N GLY A 237 -16.93 7.54 -17.57
CA GLY A 237 -18.13 6.89 -17.10
C GLY A 237 -18.93 6.30 -18.25
N ASP A 238 -19.94 5.52 -17.91
CA ASP A 238 -20.81 4.79 -18.82
C ASP A 238 -21.94 5.64 -19.39
N TYR A 239 -22.07 6.91 -18.97
CA TYR A 239 -23.17 7.79 -19.34
C TYR A 239 -24.58 7.18 -19.12
N GLY A 240 -24.73 6.35 -18.09
CA GLY A 240 -25.97 5.63 -17.75
C GLY A 240 -26.33 4.48 -18.71
N TYR A 241 -25.37 3.99 -19.51
CA TYR A 241 -25.54 2.80 -20.34
C TYR A 241 -25.38 1.52 -19.50
N ASP A 242 -26.45 1.09 -18.83
CA ASP A 242 -26.55 -0.28 -18.33
C ASP A 242 -27.01 -1.25 -19.45
N ALA A 243 -26.36 -2.41 -19.54
CA ALA A 243 -26.69 -3.42 -20.55
C ALA A 243 -28.06 -4.05 -20.32
N TYR A 244 -28.51 -4.10 -19.06
CA TYR A 244 -29.74 -4.77 -18.66
C TYR A 244 -31.00 -4.06 -19.17
N SER A 245 -31.07 -2.72 -19.06
CA SER A 245 -32.25 -1.96 -19.51
C SER A 245 -32.21 -1.57 -20.99
N ARG A 246 -31.01 -1.57 -21.62
CA ARG A 246 -30.82 -1.07 -22.99
C ARG A 246 -30.36 -2.09 -24.00
N GLY A 247 -29.89 -3.26 -23.55
CA GLY A 247 -29.38 -4.33 -24.39
C GLY A 247 -28.08 -4.00 -25.11
N ASP A 248 -27.31 -3.02 -24.62
CA ASP A 248 -26.06 -2.57 -25.25
C ASP A 248 -24.98 -2.29 -24.19
N PRO A 249 -24.04 -3.23 -23.94
CA PRO A 249 -23.04 -3.11 -22.88
C PRO A 249 -21.87 -2.21 -23.31
N GLN A 250 -22.07 -0.90 -23.41
CA GLN A 250 -21.05 0.04 -23.89
C GLN A 250 -19.69 -0.11 -23.18
N ALA A 251 -19.72 -0.33 -21.86
CA ALA A 251 -18.53 -0.56 -21.05
C ALA A 251 -17.73 -1.83 -21.43
N GLN A 252 -18.35 -2.82 -22.08
CA GLN A 252 -17.71 -4.04 -22.59
C GLN A 252 -17.33 -3.96 -24.08
N ARG A 253 -17.82 -2.95 -24.80
CA ARG A 253 -17.45 -2.73 -26.20
C ARG A 253 -16.08 -2.07 -26.30
N LEU A 254 -15.22 -2.59 -27.18
CA LEU A 254 -13.91 -2.00 -27.43
C LEU A 254 -13.93 -0.94 -28.54
N ASP A 255 -14.97 -0.88 -29.39
CA ASP A 255 -15.19 0.21 -30.35
C ASP A 255 -15.86 1.46 -29.73
N SER A 256 -15.95 1.49 -28.39
CA SER A 256 -16.63 2.53 -27.61
C SER A 256 -15.80 2.96 -26.41
N ILE A 257 -15.67 4.26 -26.21
CA ILE A 257 -14.92 4.87 -25.09
C ILE A 257 -15.76 5.03 -23.80
N TYR A 258 -17.02 4.62 -23.80
CA TYR A 258 -17.91 4.77 -22.66
C TYR A 258 -17.59 3.68 -21.64
N GLY A 259 -17.49 4.04 -20.36
CA GLY A 259 -17.06 3.13 -19.28
C GLY A 259 -15.60 2.68 -19.40
N LYS A 260 -14.72 3.56 -19.90
CA LYS A 260 -13.30 3.30 -20.12
C LYS A 260 -12.43 4.35 -19.42
N ILE A 261 -11.21 3.98 -19.06
CA ILE A 261 -10.14 4.94 -18.84
C ILE A 261 -9.38 5.06 -20.16
N LEU A 262 -9.16 6.30 -20.61
CA LEU A 262 -8.39 6.59 -21.82
C LEU A 262 -6.99 7.07 -21.46
N ARG A 263 -6.01 6.78 -22.33
CA ARG A 263 -4.65 7.33 -22.25
C ARG A 263 -4.23 7.90 -23.59
N ILE A 264 -3.86 9.18 -23.60
CA ILE A 264 -3.47 9.91 -24.82
C ILE A 264 -2.12 10.62 -24.61
N ASP A 265 -1.45 10.96 -25.71
CA ASP A 265 -0.27 11.84 -25.74
C ASP A 265 -0.71 13.24 -26.19
N PRO A 266 -0.76 14.25 -25.32
CA PRO A 266 -1.12 15.61 -25.71
C PRO A 266 -0.19 16.27 -26.72
N ALA A 267 1.06 15.83 -26.84
CA ALA A 267 2.04 16.40 -27.76
C ALA A 267 2.00 15.75 -29.16
N GLY A 268 1.39 14.57 -29.29
CA GLY A 268 1.25 13.84 -30.53
C GLY A 268 0.10 14.32 -31.42
N ASN A 269 -0.08 13.67 -32.58
CA ASN A 269 -1.10 14.02 -33.56
C ASN A 269 -1.59 12.85 -34.43
N ASN A 270 -1.36 11.60 -34.01
CA ASN A 270 -1.77 10.40 -34.75
C ASN A 270 -3.21 9.95 -34.44
N SER A 271 -3.96 10.65 -33.59
CA SER A 271 -5.37 10.36 -33.38
C SER A 271 -6.20 10.62 -34.64
N ALA A 272 -7.42 10.07 -34.69
CA ALA A 272 -8.30 10.20 -35.85
C ALA A 272 -8.67 11.66 -36.19
N ASN A 273 -8.72 12.54 -35.18
CA ASN A 273 -8.99 13.97 -35.37
C ASN A 273 -7.71 14.82 -35.55
N GLY A 274 -6.53 14.24 -35.33
CA GLY A 274 -5.22 14.86 -35.50
C GLY A 274 -4.84 15.90 -34.44
N ASN A 275 -5.59 16.00 -33.35
CA ASN A 275 -5.39 17.02 -32.30
C ASN A 275 -4.61 16.50 -31.08
N TYR A 276 -4.32 15.20 -31.03
CA TYR A 276 -3.53 14.54 -29.98
C TYR A 276 -2.93 13.25 -30.52
N GLY A 277 -2.04 12.64 -29.76
CA GLY A 277 -1.44 11.36 -30.06
C GLY A 277 -2.06 10.21 -29.30
N VAL A 278 -1.96 9.01 -29.87
CA VAL A 278 -2.29 7.76 -29.18
C VAL A 278 -1.00 7.00 -28.92
N PRO A 279 -0.63 6.74 -27.65
CA PRO A 279 0.57 6.00 -27.29
C PRO A 279 0.57 4.61 -27.92
N THR A 280 1.69 4.20 -28.52
CA THR A 280 1.81 2.87 -29.14
C THR A 280 1.73 1.71 -28.15
N SER A 281 1.92 2.01 -26.86
CA SER A 281 1.79 1.04 -25.76
C SER A 281 0.40 0.97 -25.17
N ASN A 282 -0.57 1.73 -25.69
CA ASN A 282 -1.96 1.43 -25.38
C ASN A 282 -2.30 0.02 -25.88
N PRO A 283 -3.11 -0.74 -25.12
CA PRO A 283 -3.38 -2.16 -25.38
C PRO A 283 -3.98 -2.44 -26.76
N TYR A 284 -4.68 -1.47 -27.34
CA TYR A 284 -5.37 -1.62 -28.62
C TYR A 284 -4.74 -0.83 -29.77
N ALA A 285 -3.80 0.09 -29.51
CA ALA A 285 -3.27 1.00 -30.53
C ALA A 285 -2.46 0.34 -31.67
N ALA A 286 -2.05 -0.92 -31.49
CA ALA A 286 -1.25 -1.66 -32.47
C ALA A 286 -1.90 -2.95 -32.97
N ASP A 287 -3.18 -3.21 -32.64
CA ASP A 287 -3.86 -4.45 -33.02
C ASP A 287 -4.33 -4.47 -34.49
N GLY A 288 -4.41 -3.28 -35.12
CA GLY A 288 -4.87 -3.10 -36.50
C GLY A 288 -6.36 -3.38 -36.71
N ASN A 289 -7.14 -3.40 -35.63
CA ASN A 289 -8.56 -3.69 -35.62
C ASN A 289 -9.38 -2.39 -35.61
N ALA A 290 -10.23 -2.19 -36.62
CA ALA A 290 -11.08 -1.01 -36.67
C ALA A 290 -12.26 -1.06 -35.66
N ASP A 291 -12.48 -2.22 -35.03
CA ASP A 291 -13.50 -2.44 -34.00
C ASP A 291 -12.96 -2.26 -32.57
N THR A 292 -11.78 -1.64 -32.42
CA THR A 292 -11.20 -1.21 -31.14
C THR A 292 -10.88 0.29 -31.22
N ALA A 293 -11.02 1.00 -30.09
CA ALA A 293 -10.61 2.39 -29.96
C ALA A 293 -9.20 2.43 -29.35
N ASP A 294 -8.26 2.97 -30.11
CA ASP A 294 -6.83 2.99 -29.77
C ASP A 294 -6.55 3.76 -28.46
N GLU A 295 -7.43 4.69 -28.08
CA GLU A 295 -7.31 5.50 -26.86
C GLU A 295 -7.56 4.71 -25.57
N ILE A 296 -8.18 3.53 -25.63
CA ILE A 296 -8.56 2.75 -24.45
C ILE A 296 -7.30 2.27 -23.71
N TYR A 297 -7.21 2.63 -22.43
CA TYR A 297 -6.22 2.10 -21.49
C TYR A 297 -6.80 0.96 -20.66
N ALA A 298 -7.99 1.14 -20.09
CA ALA A 298 -8.68 0.12 -19.31
C ALA A 298 -10.21 0.18 -19.53
N SER A 299 -10.91 -0.91 -19.24
CA SER A 299 -12.32 -1.10 -19.63
C SER A 299 -13.22 -1.64 -18.53
N GLY A 300 -14.53 -1.68 -18.76
CA GLY A 300 -15.48 -2.29 -17.82
C GLY A 300 -15.73 -1.48 -16.55
N LEU A 301 -15.66 -0.15 -16.61
CA LEU A 301 -15.95 0.73 -15.47
C LEU A 301 -17.33 1.38 -15.64
N ARG A 302 -18.02 1.67 -14.54
CA ARG A 302 -19.31 2.37 -14.56
C ARG A 302 -19.13 3.87 -14.54
N ASN A 303 -18.38 4.37 -13.58
CA ASN A 303 -18.17 5.76 -13.28
C ASN A 303 -16.87 5.89 -12.50
N ALA A 304 -15.74 5.70 -13.19
CA ALA A 304 -14.38 5.89 -12.68
C ALA A 304 -14.21 7.35 -12.24
N HIS A 305 -14.66 7.65 -11.03
CA HIS A 305 -14.97 8.99 -10.57
C HIS A 305 -13.70 9.79 -10.28
N ARG A 306 -12.61 9.11 -9.91
CA ARG A 306 -11.29 9.69 -9.65
C ARG A 306 -10.19 8.78 -10.13
N LEU A 307 -9.15 9.40 -10.70
CA LEU A 307 -7.90 8.74 -11.00
C LEU A 307 -6.85 9.20 -9.97
N MET A 308 -6.23 8.25 -9.30
CA MET A 308 -5.28 8.50 -8.21
C MET A 308 -4.07 7.61 -8.41
N TRP A 309 -2.90 8.11 -8.04
CA TRP A 309 -1.67 7.32 -8.00
C TRP A 309 -1.14 7.36 -6.58
N ASP A 310 -0.65 6.23 -6.10
CA ASP A 310 0.23 6.23 -4.96
C ASP A 310 1.52 6.96 -5.34
N GLN A 311 1.77 8.11 -4.68
CA GLN A 311 2.93 8.97 -4.96
C GLN A 311 4.27 8.31 -4.67
N GLN A 312 4.29 7.15 -3.99
CA GLN A 312 5.51 6.40 -3.72
C GLN A 312 5.75 5.26 -4.70
N THR A 313 4.71 4.50 -5.04
CA THR A 313 4.83 3.26 -5.83
C THR A 313 4.44 3.43 -7.29
N GLY A 314 3.67 4.47 -7.62
CA GLY A 314 3.12 4.68 -8.96
C GLY A 314 1.94 3.78 -9.31
N VAL A 315 1.42 2.98 -8.37
CA VAL A 315 0.21 2.19 -8.58
C VAL A 315 -0.98 3.12 -8.78
N MET A 316 -1.73 2.88 -9.86
CA MET A 316 -2.93 3.65 -10.21
C MET A 316 -4.16 3.01 -9.57
N TYR A 317 -4.97 3.83 -8.92
CA TYR A 317 -6.26 3.45 -8.34
C TYR A 317 -7.40 4.24 -9.00
N THR A 318 -8.58 3.65 -9.03
CA THR A 318 -9.82 4.38 -9.31
C THR A 318 -10.94 4.00 -8.36
N THR A 319 -11.71 4.99 -7.92
CA THR A 319 -12.98 4.74 -7.25
C THR A 319 -14.08 4.65 -8.29
N ASP A 320 -14.83 3.56 -8.30
CA ASP A 320 -15.94 3.36 -9.22
C ASP A 320 -17.28 3.38 -8.46
N ILE A 321 -18.19 4.25 -8.88
CA ILE A 321 -19.48 4.40 -8.24
C ILE A 321 -20.43 3.36 -8.80
N GLY A 322 -21.08 2.58 -7.93
CA GLY A 322 -22.07 1.56 -8.26
C GLY A 322 -23.37 2.08 -8.86
N GLN A 323 -24.14 1.19 -9.50
CA GLN A 323 -25.48 1.50 -10.02
C GLN A 323 -26.55 1.36 -8.95
N GLY A 324 -26.52 0.24 -8.24
CA GLY A 324 -27.60 -0.16 -7.36
C GLY A 324 -27.15 -0.55 -5.98
N ARG A 325 -25.96 -1.15 -5.82
CA ARG A 325 -25.62 -1.88 -4.60
C ARG A 325 -24.20 -1.72 -4.09
N ILE A 326 -23.19 -1.66 -4.96
CA ILE A 326 -21.79 -1.82 -4.52
C ILE A 326 -20.93 -0.67 -5.00
N GLU A 327 -20.17 -0.08 -4.10
CA GLU A 327 -19.15 0.91 -4.35
C GLU A 327 -17.76 0.25 -4.35
N GLU A 328 -16.83 0.72 -5.18
CA GLU A 328 -15.58 0.01 -5.46
C GLU A 328 -14.33 0.90 -5.43
N ILE A 329 -13.20 0.30 -5.04
CA ILE A 329 -11.85 0.77 -5.36
C ILE A 329 -11.16 -0.33 -6.18
N ASN A 330 -10.65 0.06 -7.34
CA ASN A 330 -9.97 -0.83 -8.28
C ASN A 330 -8.50 -0.40 -8.46
N ILE A 331 -7.58 -1.38 -8.48
CA ILE A 331 -6.21 -1.17 -8.97
C ILE A 331 -6.25 -1.21 -10.50
N VAL A 332 -5.82 -0.14 -11.15
CA VAL A 332 -5.98 0.06 -12.59
C VAL A 332 -4.73 -0.35 -13.35
N ARG A 333 -4.85 -1.33 -14.26
CA ARG A 333 -3.77 -1.73 -15.18
C ARG A 333 -4.18 -1.68 -16.64
N SER A 334 -3.17 -1.54 -17.50
CA SER A 334 -3.33 -1.50 -18.95
C SER A 334 -3.98 -2.77 -19.48
N GLY A 335 -5.07 -2.63 -20.22
CA GLY A 335 -5.79 -3.71 -20.92
C GLY A 335 -6.82 -4.44 -20.07
N GLU A 336 -6.91 -4.18 -18.77
CA GLU A 336 -7.84 -4.88 -17.87
C GLU A 336 -9.31 -4.46 -18.09
N ASN A 337 -10.21 -5.32 -17.60
CA ASN A 337 -11.66 -5.18 -17.72
C ASN A 337 -12.33 -5.39 -16.36
N TYR A 338 -12.87 -4.32 -15.77
CA TYR A 338 -13.50 -4.33 -14.43
C TYR A 338 -14.96 -4.81 -14.44
N GLY A 339 -15.43 -5.38 -15.56
CA GLY A 339 -16.65 -6.17 -15.61
C GLY A 339 -17.97 -5.41 -15.72
N TRP A 340 -18.03 -4.09 -15.50
CA TRP A 340 -19.28 -3.33 -15.68
C TRP A 340 -19.76 -3.41 -17.14
N SER A 341 -21.04 -3.67 -17.46
CA SER A 341 -22.20 -3.81 -16.56
C SER A 341 -22.64 -5.26 -16.35
N GLU A 342 -21.72 -6.20 -16.49
CA GLU A 342 -21.96 -7.61 -16.16
C GLU A 342 -21.67 -7.89 -14.68
N ARG A 343 -20.74 -7.14 -14.08
CA ARG A 343 -20.40 -7.17 -12.65
C ARG A 343 -20.69 -5.83 -11.98
N GLU A 344 -21.02 -5.90 -10.69
CA GLU A 344 -21.08 -4.76 -9.77
C GLU A 344 -20.50 -5.26 -8.44
N GLY A 345 -19.26 -4.85 -8.17
CA GLY A 345 -18.36 -5.46 -7.20
C GLY A 345 -18.01 -6.90 -7.56
N THR A 346 -17.87 -7.72 -6.53
CA THR A 346 -17.70 -9.18 -6.66
C THR A 346 -19.00 -9.95 -6.91
N PHE A 347 -20.00 -9.30 -7.54
CA PHE A 347 -21.33 -9.85 -7.78
C PHE A 347 -21.79 -9.74 -9.23
N GLU A 348 -22.73 -10.62 -9.62
CA GLU A 348 -23.42 -10.52 -10.91
C GLU A 348 -24.41 -9.35 -10.86
N TYR A 349 -24.37 -8.47 -11.87
CA TYR A 349 -25.32 -7.39 -11.98
C TYR A 349 -26.65 -7.86 -12.58
N LEU A 350 -27.75 -7.62 -11.86
CA LEU A 350 -29.11 -8.09 -12.19
C LEU A 350 -30.10 -6.93 -12.40
N GLY A 351 -29.64 -5.81 -12.96
CA GLY A 351 -30.54 -4.71 -13.35
C GLY A 351 -31.02 -3.86 -12.18
N GLY A 352 -30.08 -3.32 -11.40
CA GLY A 352 -30.33 -2.49 -10.20
C GLY A 352 -30.32 -3.30 -8.90
N ASN A 353 -29.93 -4.57 -9.00
CA ASN A 353 -29.67 -5.44 -7.87
C ASN A 353 -28.48 -6.35 -8.21
N VAL A 354 -27.97 -7.06 -7.21
CA VAL A 354 -26.84 -7.98 -7.38
C VAL A 354 -27.19 -9.40 -6.97
N GLY A 355 -26.50 -10.37 -7.55
CA GLY A 355 -26.64 -11.80 -7.28
C GLY A 355 -25.29 -12.52 -7.21
N PRO A 356 -25.28 -13.80 -6.81
CA PRO A 356 -24.05 -14.59 -6.80
C PRO A 356 -23.47 -14.70 -8.22
N LEU A 357 -22.14 -14.67 -8.32
CA LEU A 357 -21.46 -14.86 -9.59
C LEU A 357 -21.85 -16.18 -10.25
N PRO A 358 -22.01 -16.23 -11.58
CA PRO A 358 -22.20 -17.47 -12.30
C PRO A 358 -21.00 -18.40 -12.08
N GLY A 359 -21.23 -19.71 -11.97
CA GLY A 359 -20.17 -20.69 -11.66
C GLY A 359 -19.07 -20.82 -12.72
N ASN A 360 -19.18 -20.11 -13.85
CA ASN A 360 -18.19 -20.00 -14.90
C ASN A 360 -17.61 -18.59 -15.04
N ASP A 361 -17.65 -17.76 -13.98
CA ASP A 361 -17.23 -16.35 -14.03
C ASP A 361 -15.82 -16.13 -14.60
N ALA A 362 -14.88 -16.98 -14.19
CA ALA A 362 -13.48 -16.87 -14.57
C ALA A 362 -13.24 -16.88 -16.11
N ILE A 363 -14.18 -17.36 -16.93
CA ILE A 363 -14.02 -17.36 -18.39
C ILE A 363 -14.05 -15.95 -19.00
N PHE A 364 -14.63 -14.98 -18.29
CA PHE A 364 -14.78 -13.61 -18.78
C PHE A 364 -13.51 -12.79 -18.54
N GLY A 365 -12.64 -13.22 -17.61
CA GLY A 365 -11.37 -12.56 -17.32
C GLY A 365 -11.56 -11.15 -16.75
N TYR A 366 -12.56 -10.96 -15.89
CA TYR A 366 -12.76 -9.69 -15.21
C TYR A 366 -11.79 -9.51 -14.05
N THR A 367 -11.35 -8.28 -13.85
CA THR A 367 -10.64 -7.85 -12.64
C THR A 367 -11.67 -7.41 -11.60
N TYR A 368 -11.46 -7.81 -10.35
CA TYR A 368 -12.35 -7.49 -9.23
C TYR A 368 -11.79 -6.32 -8.39
N PRO A 369 -12.65 -5.61 -7.64
CA PRO A 369 -12.20 -4.54 -6.77
C PRO A 369 -11.42 -5.07 -5.57
N VAL A 370 -10.42 -4.31 -5.12
CA VAL A 370 -9.64 -4.62 -3.92
C VAL A 370 -10.34 -4.14 -2.65
N VAL A 371 -11.27 -3.19 -2.76
CA VAL A 371 -12.12 -2.70 -1.68
C VAL A 371 -13.53 -2.52 -2.21
N GLN A 372 -14.53 -2.96 -1.45
CA GLN A 372 -15.93 -2.69 -1.79
C GLN A 372 -16.81 -2.54 -0.54
N TYR A 373 -17.88 -1.75 -0.64
CA TYR A 373 -18.92 -1.66 0.39
C TYR A 373 -20.30 -1.46 -0.23
N ASP A 374 -21.35 -1.81 0.51
CA ASP A 374 -22.71 -1.78 0.00
C ASP A 374 -23.46 -0.45 0.26
N HIS A 375 -24.59 -0.30 -0.42
CA HIS A 375 -25.46 0.88 -0.29
C HIS A 375 -26.32 0.89 1.00
N ASP A 376 -26.26 -0.13 1.85
CA ASP A 376 -26.83 -0.04 3.20
C ASP A 376 -25.90 0.80 4.11
N GLU A 377 -24.61 0.91 3.76
CA GLU A 377 -23.59 1.63 4.52
C GLU A 377 -23.14 2.96 3.88
N GLY A 378 -23.20 3.07 2.55
CA GLY A 378 -22.98 4.32 1.81
C GLY A 378 -23.90 4.47 0.60
N ASN A 379 -23.59 5.37 -0.33
CA ASN A 379 -24.46 5.69 -1.48
C ASN A 379 -23.72 6.13 -2.75
N ALA A 380 -22.49 6.64 -2.62
CA ALA A 380 -21.62 7.00 -3.74
C ALA A 380 -20.20 7.23 -3.23
N ILE A 381 -19.25 6.38 -3.60
CA ILE A 381 -17.86 6.54 -3.19
C ILE A 381 -17.25 7.84 -3.69
N ALA A 382 -16.45 8.47 -2.83
CA ALA A 382 -15.86 9.78 -3.03
C ALA A 382 -14.34 9.69 -3.12
N GLY A 383 -13.76 9.27 -4.25
CA GLY A 383 -12.31 9.38 -4.45
C GLY A 383 -11.47 8.82 -3.29
N GLY A 384 -10.24 9.31 -3.18
CA GLY A 384 -9.36 9.02 -2.06
C GLY A 384 -7.90 9.19 -2.44
N PHE A 385 -6.99 8.94 -1.50
CA PHE A 385 -5.55 8.97 -1.77
C PHE A 385 -4.84 8.01 -0.83
N VAL A 386 -3.76 7.39 -1.30
CA VAL A 386 -2.79 6.75 -0.39
C VAL A 386 -2.10 7.87 0.39
N TYR A 387 -2.24 7.86 1.71
CA TYR A 387 -1.59 8.85 2.56
C TYR A 387 -0.09 8.53 2.64
N ARG A 388 0.72 9.45 2.10
CA ARG A 388 2.19 9.43 2.11
C ARG A 388 2.78 10.65 2.81
N GLY A 389 1.92 11.44 3.47
CA GLY A 389 2.29 12.60 4.25
C GLY A 389 3.04 12.23 5.53
N THR A 390 3.53 13.24 6.22
CA THR A 390 4.34 13.07 7.44
C THR A 390 3.63 13.56 8.70
N GLN A 391 2.53 14.29 8.55
CA GLN A 391 1.78 14.86 9.67
C GLN A 391 0.87 13.84 10.39
N LEU A 392 0.49 12.75 9.72
CA LEU A 392 -0.36 11.68 10.23
C LEU A 392 0.32 10.31 10.05
N PRO A 393 1.36 9.99 10.85
CA PRO A 393 2.07 8.72 10.74
C PRO A 393 1.16 7.49 10.80
N GLU A 394 0.07 7.55 11.57
CA GLU A 394 -0.93 6.51 11.72
C GLU A 394 -1.75 6.23 10.44
N LEU A 395 -1.81 7.18 9.51
CA LEU A 395 -2.41 6.99 8.19
C LEU A 395 -1.40 6.59 7.12
N TYR A 396 -0.09 6.59 7.42
CA TYR A 396 0.93 6.27 6.43
C TYR A 396 0.70 4.87 5.83
N GLY A 397 0.63 4.80 4.50
CA GLY A 397 0.35 3.55 3.78
C GLY A 397 -1.12 3.13 3.78
N LYS A 398 -2.05 4.01 4.16
CA LYS A 398 -3.50 3.75 4.11
C LYS A 398 -4.15 4.53 2.97
N PHE A 399 -5.07 3.90 2.25
CA PHE A 399 -5.89 4.56 1.26
C PHE A 399 -7.06 5.24 1.97
N VAL A 400 -7.08 6.57 2.03
CA VAL A 400 -8.12 7.37 2.68
C VAL A 400 -9.18 7.76 1.66
N PHE A 401 -10.44 7.42 1.90
CA PHE A 401 -11.57 7.66 0.99
C PHE A 401 -12.83 8.05 1.75
N GLY A 402 -13.97 8.20 1.08
CA GLY A 402 -15.22 8.53 1.77
C GLY A 402 -16.46 8.35 0.91
N ASP A 403 -17.58 8.88 1.39
CA ASP A 403 -18.86 8.83 0.68
C ASP A 403 -19.39 10.25 0.36
N ILE A 404 -19.76 10.46 -0.91
CA ILE A 404 -20.20 11.75 -1.44
C ILE A 404 -21.47 12.22 -0.72
N VAL A 405 -22.39 11.32 -0.40
CA VAL A 405 -23.74 11.65 0.05
C VAL A 405 -23.74 11.94 1.55
N ASN A 406 -23.23 11.01 2.35
CA ASN A 406 -23.29 11.06 3.81
C ASN A 406 -22.04 11.68 4.46
N GLY A 407 -20.98 11.93 3.69
CA GLY A 407 -19.79 12.64 4.18
C GLY A 407 -18.95 11.86 5.19
N ARG A 408 -19.17 10.55 5.32
CA ARG A 408 -18.29 9.67 6.10
C ARG A 408 -16.94 9.52 5.41
N VAL A 409 -15.91 9.28 6.22
CA VAL A 409 -14.53 9.13 5.77
C VAL A 409 -14.03 7.79 6.28
N PHE A 410 -13.29 7.09 5.43
CA PHE A 410 -12.86 5.73 5.64
C PHE A 410 -11.38 5.59 5.29
N TYR A 411 -10.79 4.49 5.71
CA TYR A 411 -9.52 4.04 5.20
C TYR A 411 -9.48 2.52 5.02
N SER A 412 -8.58 2.06 4.15
CA SER A 412 -8.17 0.66 4.02
C SER A 412 -6.65 0.60 3.97
N ASP A 413 -6.05 -0.49 4.46
CA ASP A 413 -4.59 -0.64 4.45
C ASP A 413 -4.11 -1.05 3.05
N VAL A 414 -3.13 -0.34 2.49
CA VAL A 414 -2.67 -0.63 1.12
C VAL A 414 -2.04 -2.03 1.03
N ALA A 415 -1.38 -2.52 2.09
CA ALA A 415 -0.83 -3.88 2.07
C ALA A 415 -1.93 -4.96 2.00
N GLU A 416 -3.08 -4.71 2.65
CA GLU A 416 -4.25 -5.58 2.53
C GLU A 416 -4.88 -5.46 1.14
N MET A 417 -4.94 -4.25 0.57
CA MET A 417 -5.44 -4.03 -0.79
C MET A 417 -4.59 -4.75 -1.83
N ASP A 418 -3.27 -4.69 -1.71
CA ASP A 418 -2.33 -5.40 -2.59
C ASP A 418 -2.49 -6.93 -2.44
N THR A 419 -2.73 -7.41 -1.22
CA THR A 419 -3.00 -8.84 -0.96
C THR A 419 -4.32 -9.29 -1.56
N ALA A 420 -5.34 -8.43 -1.55
CA ALA A 420 -6.66 -8.70 -2.12
C ALA A 420 -6.69 -8.70 -3.65
N ASP A 421 -5.63 -8.20 -4.31
CA ASP A 421 -5.51 -8.21 -5.76
C ASP A 421 -4.97 -9.55 -6.31
N ASP A 422 -5.59 -10.66 -5.89
CA ASP A 422 -5.21 -12.03 -6.23
C ASP A 422 -6.09 -12.66 -7.33
N GLY A 423 -7.10 -11.91 -7.79
CA GLY A 423 -8.09 -12.35 -8.77
C GLY A 423 -9.19 -13.24 -8.21
N ASP A 424 -9.25 -13.47 -6.89
CA ASP A 424 -10.36 -14.17 -6.24
C ASP A 424 -11.48 -13.19 -5.88
N PRO A 425 -12.71 -13.32 -6.41
CA PRO A 425 -13.83 -12.45 -6.02
C PRO A 425 -14.29 -12.64 -4.56
N ALA A 426 -13.69 -13.56 -3.80
CA ALA A 426 -13.94 -13.74 -2.38
C ALA A 426 -13.04 -12.87 -1.48
N THR A 427 -12.00 -12.22 -2.02
CA THR A 427 -11.04 -11.41 -1.27
C THR A 427 -11.28 -9.92 -1.51
N THR A 428 -11.28 -9.15 -0.43
CA THR A 428 -11.25 -7.67 -0.42
C THR A 428 -10.58 -7.23 0.87
N ALA A 429 -9.87 -6.11 0.84
CA ALA A 429 -9.31 -5.49 2.03
C ALA A 429 -10.39 -4.93 2.95
N ASP A 430 -10.10 -4.88 4.25
CA ASP A 430 -11.05 -4.39 5.24
C ASP A 430 -11.18 -2.86 5.16
N ILE A 431 -12.36 -2.36 5.56
CA ILE A 431 -12.68 -0.94 5.60
C ILE A 431 -12.89 -0.51 7.05
N TYR A 432 -12.22 0.57 7.42
CA TYR A 432 -12.28 1.17 8.74
C TYR A 432 -12.80 2.61 8.65
N GLU A 433 -13.52 3.08 9.67
CA GLU A 433 -13.92 4.49 9.77
C GLU A 433 -12.72 5.35 10.18
N LEU A 434 -12.58 6.49 9.50
CA LEU A 434 -11.74 7.59 9.96
C LEU A 434 -12.60 8.60 10.73
N PHE A 435 -12.44 8.64 12.04
CA PHE A 435 -13.20 9.58 12.88
C PHE A 435 -12.59 10.97 12.81
N LEU A 436 -13.43 11.99 12.65
CA LEU A 436 -12.97 13.37 12.60
C LEU A 436 -13.10 14.04 13.98
N THR A 437 -12.12 14.86 14.33
CA THR A 437 -12.11 15.73 15.51
C THR A 437 -11.96 17.19 15.10
N ARG A 438 -12.52 18.10 15.90
CA ARG A 438 -12.31 19.56 15.77
C ARG A 438 -12.04 20.16 17.14
N ASN A 439 -10.86 20.72 17.31
CA ASN A 439 -10.28 21.12 18.58
C ASN A 439 -10.35 19.99 19.63
N GLY A 440 -10.02 18.76 19.21
CA GLY A 440 -10.02 17.57 20.07
C GLY A 440 -11.41 17.04 20.48
N ALA A 441 -12.50 17.62 19.96
CA ALA A 441 -13.85 17.09 20.15
C ALA A 441 -14.32 16.32 18.91
N PRO A 442 -14.98 15.15 19.05
CA PRO A 442 -15.54 14.44 17.90
C PRO A 442 -16.46 15.34 17.08
N THR A 443 -16.30 15.30 15.76
CA THR A 443 -17.11 16.06 14.81
C THR A 443 -17.43 15.21 13.58
N THR A 444 -18.31 15.74 12.74
CA THR A 444 -18.64 15.16 11.43
C THR A 444 -18.57 16.25 10.38
N LEU A 445 -18.45 15.88 9.11
CA LEU A 445 -18.61 16.86 8.03
C LEU A 445 -20.00 17.52 8.07
N GLU A 446 -21.05 16.83 8.53
CA GLU A 446 -22.37 17.41 8.73
C GLU A 446 -22.29 18.60 9.70
N ASP A 447 -21.72 18.38 10.89
CA ASP A 447 -21.61 19.40 11.93
C ASP A 447 -20.87 20.64 11.42
N LEU A 448 -19.76 20.43 10.70
CA LEU A 448 -18.95 21.51 10.13
C LEU A 448 -19.73 22.31 9.07
N ILE A 449 -20.42 21.62 8.17
CA ILE A 449 -21.24 22.27 7.13
C ILE A 449 -22.40 23.03 7.76
N LEU A 450 -23.12 22.44 8.73
CA LEU A 450 -24.26 23.07 9.38
C LEU A 450 -23.83 24.30 10.19
N ALA A 451 -22.68 24.23 10.87
CA ALA A 451 -22.09 25.35 11.59
C ALA A 451 -21.78 26.54 10.67
N ASP A 452 -21.14 26.29 9.52
CA ASP A 452 -20.81 27.34 8.53
C ASP A 452 -22.06 27.91 7.83
N ARG A 453 -23.03 27.07 7.52
CA ARG A 453 -24.27 27.50 6.86
C ARG A 453 -25.23 28.22 7.81
N GLY A 454 -25.12 27.99 9.11
CA GLY A 454 -26.06 28.48 10.12
C GLY A 454 -27.48 27.93 9.94
N THR A 455 -27.62 26.83 9.20
CA THR A 455 -28.89 26.14 8.93
C THR A 455 -28.96 24.87 9.76
N GLY A 456 -30.13 24.51 10.30
CA GLY A 456 -30.29 23.25 11.05
C GLY A 456 -30.47 22.00 10.19
N THR A 457 -30.29 22.09 8.87
CA THR A 457 -30.46 21.00 7.91
C THR A 457 -29.55 21.18 6.69
N LEU A 458 -29.03 20.09 6.14
CA LEU A 458 -28.28 20.09 4.89
C LEU A 458 -29.21 20.26 3.67
N PRO A 459 -28.82 21.05 2.65
CA PRO A 459 -29.52 21.05 1.37
C PRO A 459 -29.54 19.64 0.77
N ASN A 460 -30.74 19.12 0.53
CA ASN A 460 -30.97 17.78 -0.02
C ASN A 460 -30.43 16.63 0.84
N GLY A 461 -30.08 16.88 2.10
CA GLY A 461 -29.50 15.85 2.98
C GLY A 461 -28.15 15.33 2.50
N ARG A 462 -27.36 16.14 1.78
CA ARG A 462 -26.08 15.73 1.17
C ARG A 462 -24.93 16.59 1.63
N HIS A 463 -23.75 15.97 1.71
CA HIS A 463 -22.47 16.61 2.04
C HIS A 463 -21.69 17.04 0.79
N ASP A 464 -21.79 16.22 -0.26
CA ASP A 464 -21.06 16.35 -1.51
C ASP A 464 -19.53 16.43 -1.31
N LEU A 465 -19.01 15.43 -0.57
CA LEU A 465 -17.59 15.27 -0.23
C LEU A 465 -16.72 15.06 -1.48
N ARG A 466 -15.53 15.65 -1.45
CA ARG A 466 -14.46 15.60 -2.46
C ARG A 466 -13.11 15.56 -1.75
N PHE A 467 -12.09 15.04 -2.43
CA PHE A 467 -10.73 14.91 -1.90
C PHE A 467 -9.72 15.66 -2.77
N GLY A 468 -8.62 16.08 -2.15
CA GLY A 468 -7.39 16.55 -2.79
C GLY A 468 -6.16 16.01 -2.04
N GLN A 469 -5.01 16.00 -2.70
CA GLN A 469 -3.72 15.66 -2.09
C GLN A 469 -2.64 16.55 -2.70
N THR A 470 -1.67 16.94 -1.87
CA THR A 470 -0.47 17.68 -2.27
C THR A 470 0.70 16.73 -2.54
N SER A 471 1.75 17.21 -3.19
CA SER A 471 2.94 16.44 -3.57
C SER A 471 3.76 15.93 -2.37
N ASP A 472 3.54 16.51 -1.18
CA ASP A 472 4.09 16.03 0.09
C ASP A 472 3.24 14.94 0.75
N GLY A 473 2.16 14.49 0.10
CA GLY A 473 1.32 13.38 0.53
C GLY A 473 0.19 13.73 1.49
N GLU A 474 0.03 15.00 1.86
CA GLU A 474 -1.03 15.47 2.77
C GLU A 474 -2.41 15.51 2.10
N VAL A 475 -3.45 15.10 2.84
CA VAL A 475 -4.81 14.89 2.31
C VAL A 475 -5.76 16.00 2.74
N TYR A 476 -6.60 16.44 1.79
CA TYR A 476 -7.57 17.50 1.97
C TYR A 476 -8.99 17.03 1.66
N LEU A 477 -9.94 17.44 2.49
CA LEU A 477 -11.37 17.24 2.30
C LEU A 477 -12.02 18.54 1.82
N MET A 478 -12.92 18.42 0.83
CA MET A 478 -13.66 19.53 0.27
C MET A 478 -15.15 19.20 0.23
N THR A 479 -16.00 20.17 0.54
CA THR A 479 -17.45 19.99 0.54
C THR A 479 -18.13 21.07 -0.28
N LYS A 480 -18.97 20.68 -1.24
CA LYS A 480 -19.65 21.67 -2.11
C LYS A 480 -20.62 22.55 -1.31
N GLN A 481 -21.19 22.00 -0.25
CA GLN A 481 -22.25 22.66 0.51
C GLN A 481 -21.81 23.96 1.16
N ASP A 482 -20.60 24.00 1.70
CA ASP A 482 -20.03 25.13 2.40
C ASP A 482 -18.83 25.76 1.65
N GLY A 483 -18.29 25.08 0.64
CA GLY A 483 -17.18 25.58 -0.17
C GLY A 483 -15.85 25.62 0.56
N TRP A 484 -15.71 24.87 1.65
CA TRP A 484 -14.44 24.78 2.38
C TRP A 484 -13.52 23.73 1.77
N ILE A 485 -12.22 24.05 1.75
CA ILE A 485 -11.11 23.12 1.65
C ILE A 485 -10.54 23.00 3.05
N ARG A 486 -10.44 21.76 3.54
CA ARG A 486 -9.97 21.41 4.88
C ARG A 486 -8.84 20.41 4.76
N GLN A 487 -7.85 20.51 5.64
CA GLN A 487 -6.76 19.55 5.72
C GLN A 487 -7.10 18.52 6.79
N LEU A 488 -6.87 17.24 6.48
CA LEU A 488 -6.65 16.24 7.52
C LEU A 488 -5.29 16.58 8.11
N VAL A 489 -5.31 17.12 9.30
CA VAL A 489 -4.10 17.38 10.06
C VAL A 489 -4.01 16.25 11.08
N GLY A 490 -2.80 15.90 11.51
CA GLY A 490 -2.64 15.33 12.85
C GLY A 490 -3.56 16.08 13.78
N ASP A 491 -4.19 15.42 14.76
CA ASP A 491 -4.60 16.20 15.93
C ASP A 491 -3.37 17.04 16.28
N GLY A 492 -3.34 18.32 15.90
CA GLY A 492 -2.23 19.19 16.24
C GLY A 492 -2.32 19.19 17.74
N PRO A 493 -1.30 18.70 18.48
CA PRO A 493 -1.63 17.64 19.42
C PRO A 493 -2.73 18.13 20.33
N PRO A 494 -3.73 17.28 20.60
CA PRO A 494 -4.59 17.60 21.74
C PRO A 494 -3.60 17.92 22.88
N SER A 495 -3.93 18.82 23.79
CA SER A 495 -3.03 19.19 24.90
C SER A 495 -2.72 17.95 25.76
N GLN A 496 -1.91 17.05 25.23
CA GLN A 496 -1.81 15.63 25.51
C GLN A 496 -0.36 15.26 25.43
N LEU A 497 -0.01 14.43 26.40
CA LEU A 497 1.29 13.84 26.51
C LEU A 497 1.31 12.62 25.60
N VAL A 498 2.45 12.41 24.95
CA VAL A 498 2.77 11.19 24.22
C VAL A 498 3.69 10.36 25.11
N LEU A 499 3.39 9.08 25.25
CA LEU A 499 4.30 8.11 25.83
C LEU A 499 5.06 7.42 24.69
N SER A 500 6.29 7.85 24.42
CA SER A 500 7.16 7.21 23.43
C SER A 500 7.85 6.00 24.07
N VAL A 501 7.69 4.81 23.50
CA VAL A 501 8.17 3.53 24.02
C VAL A 501 9.06 2.86 22.98
N ASP A 502 10.35 2.70 23.28
CA ASP A 502 11.26 1.96 22.41
C ASP A 502 11.04 0.44 22.59
N ARG A 503 10.69 -0.24 21.50
CA ARG A 503 10.33 -1.67 21.47
C ARG A 503 11.47 -2.58 21.94
N ALA A 504 12.69 -2.25 21.55
CA ALA A 504 13.86 -3.09 21.79
C ALA A 504 14.44 -2.93 23.20
N THR A 505 14.32 -1.74 23.79
CA THR A 505 14.91 -1.44 25.09
C THR A 505 13.87 -1.33 26.21
N GLY A 506 12.59 -1.28 25.87
CA GLY A 506 11.50 -1.01 26.80
C GLY A 506 11.46 0.44 27.31
N THR A 507 12.38 1.29 26.83
CA THR A 507 12.57 2.67 27.31
C THR A 507 11.31 3.49 27.03
N ALA A 508 10.70 4.05 28.07
CA ALA A 508 9.52 4.89 27.94
C ALA A 508 9.81 6.34 28.36
N THR A 509 9.35 7.28 27.54
CA THR A 509 9.50 8.72 27.74
C THR A 509 8.18 9.41 27.52
N MET A 510 7.73 10.16 28.53
CA MET A 510 6.57 11.03 28.40
C MET A 510 7.02 12.37 27.82
N ARG A 511 6.46 12.77 26.68
CA ARG A 511 6.78 14.02 25.99
C ARG A 511 5.53 14.85 25.72
N ASN A 512 5.69 16.17 25.74
CA ASN A 512 4.69 17.10 25.26
C ASN A 512 5.07 17.57 23.85
N SER A 513 4.17 17.37 22.89
CA SER A 513 4.31 17.84 21.51
C SER A 513 3.21 18.82 21.11
N SER A 514 2.35 19.24 22.04
CA SER A 514 1.09 19.93 21.76
C SER A 514 1.19 21.43 21.48
N GLY A 515 2.40 21.99 21.37
CA GLY A 515 2.59 23.43 21.12
C GLY A 515 2.13 24.35 22.26
N SER A 516 1.73 23.79 23.41
CA SER A 516 1.26 24.49 24.61
C SER A 516 1.56 23.67 25.86
N ALA A 517 1.64 24.31 27.04
CA ALA A 517 1.96 23.59 28.27
C ALA A 517 0.81 22.67 28.70
N VAL A 518 1.14 21.46 29.17
CA VAL A 518 0.20 20.48 29.73
C VAL A 518 0.52 20.28 31.21
N ASP A 519 -0.42 20.62 32.08
CA ASP A 519 -0.28 20.48 33.54
C ASP A 519 -1.02 19.23 34.02
N ILE A 520 -0.32 18.31 34.66
CA ILE A 520 -0.88 17.03 35.11
C ILE A 520 -0.79 16.84 36.62
N GLN A 521 -1.73 16.07 37.19
CA GLN A 521 -1.74 15.66 38.59
C GLN A 521 -1.74 14.14 38.79
N GLY A 522 -1.63 13.37 37.72
CA GLY A 522 -1.47 11.93 37.78
C GLY A 522 -1.35 11.34 36.39
N TYR A 523 -0.86 10.12 36.29
CA TYR A 523 -0.87 9.32 35.07
C TYR A 523 -1.04 7.84 35.36
N SER A 524 -1.52 7.11 34.36
CA SER A 524 -1.74 5.67 34.39
C SER A 524 -1.28 5.05 33.09
N ILE A 525 -0.57 3.93 33.17
CA ILE A 525 -0.19 3.08 32.04
C ILE A 525 -0.77 1.71 32.29
N LEU A 526 -1.61 1.22 31.38
CA LEU A 526 -2.22 -0.11 31.47
C LEU A 526 -1.66 -1.01 30.38
N SER A 527 -1.59 -2.31 30.65
CA SER A 527 -1.33 -3.37 29.68
C SER A 527 -2.30 -4.52 29.91
N ALA A 528 -3.08 -4.88 28.90
CA ALA A 528 -4.02 -6.00 28.97
C ALA A 528 -3.31 -7.37 29.02
N SER A 529 -2.13 -7.45 28.43
CA SER A 529 -1.25 -8.61 28.32
C SER A 529 -0.32 -8.77 29.51
N GLY A 530 -0.20 -7.73 30.34
CA GLY A 530 0.66 -7.74 31.50
C GLY A 530 2.13 -7.43 31.19
N SER A 531 2.39 -6.59 30.18
CA SER A 531 3.73 -6.25 29.68
C SER A 531 4.44 -5.13 30.46
N LEU A 532 4.02 -4.81 31.69
CA LEU A 532 4.64 -3.74 32.48
C LEU A 532 5.61 -4.29 33.54
N GLY A 533 6.73 -3.60 33.74
CA GLY A 533 7.72 -3.84 34.80
C GLY A 533 7.47 -2.92 36.00
N PRO A 534 6.84 -3.38 37.09
CA PRO A 534 6.40 -2.52 38.19
C PRO A 534 7.48 -2.15 39.22
N ASP A 535 8.66 -2.74 39.14
CA ASP A 535 9.72 -2.51 40.14
C ASP A 535 10.51 -1.23 39.83
N ASN A 536 11.10 -0.58 40.84
CA ASN A 536 11.90 0.66 40.70
C ASN A 536 13.15 0.52 39.82
N ALA A 537 13.50 -0.72 39.41
CA ALA A 537 14.57 -0.96 38.44
C ALA A 537 14.11 -0.71 36.99
N THR A 538 12.81 -0.88 36.71
CA THR A 538 12.20 -0.75 35.38
C THR A 538 11.32 0.49 35.28
N TRP A 539 10.51 0.78 36.30
CA TRP A 539 9.68 1.98 36.33
C TRP A 539 10.32 3.05 37.21
N ASN A 540 10.88 4.08 36.59
CA ASN A 540 11.44 5.25 37.28
C ASN A 540 10.34 6.30 37.44
N SER A 541 9.41 6.05 38.36
CA SER A 541 8.25 6.90 38.65
C SER A 541 8.65 8.34 39.03
N PHE A 542 7.71 9.29 39.02
CA PHE A 542 7.97 10.66 39.48
C PHE A 542 8.31 10.72 40.98
N SER A 543 7.75 9.81 41.77
CA SER A 543 8.05 9.58 43.18
C SER A 543 9.51 9.13 43.35
N ASP A 544 9.96 8.18 42.52
CA ASP A 544 11.37 7.74 42.47
C ASP A 544 12.32 8.85 42.01
N GLN A 545 11.85 9.74 41.14
CA GLN A 545 12.55 10.96 40.74
C GLN A 545 12.51 12.06 41.82
N LEU A 546 11.99 11.76 43.01
CA LEU A 546 11.89 12.65 44.18
C LEU A 546 11.06 13.92 43.93
N LEU A 547 10.05 13.84 43.05
CA LEU A 547 9.10 14.93 42.88
C LEU A 547 8.19 15.04 44.13
N PRO A 548 8.02 16.24 44.72
CA PRO A 548 7.18 16.40 45.90
C PRO A 548 5.73 15.99 45.66
N ASP A 549 5.12 15.34 46.65
CA ASP A 549 3.70 15.01 46.72
C ASP A 549 3.18 13.97 45.69
N TRP A 550 4.05 13.48 44.80
CA TRP A 550 3.80 12.36 43.87
C TRP A 550 4.00 11.01 44.57
N ASN A 551 3.03 10.11 44.41
CA ASN A 551 3.04 8.79 45.01
C ASN A 551 2.51 7.74 44.02
N GLU A 552 3.15 6.58 44.00
CA GLU A 552 2.70 5.40 43.28
C GLU A 552 1.42 4.86 43.92
N SER A 553 0.35 4.78 43.13
CA SER A 553 -0.94 4.23 43.57
C SER A 553 -1.13 2.77 43.17
N VAL A 554 -0.62 2.38 42.00
CA VAL A 554 -0.65 1.00 41.50
C VAL A 554 0.69 0.68 40.85
N ALA A 555 1.25 -0.49 41.18
CA ALA A 555 2.48 -1.00 40.60
C ALA A 555 2.32 -2.49 40.34
N THR A 556 1.77 -2.85 39.18
CA THR A 556 1.57 -4.23 38.75
C THR A 556 1.99 -4.41 37.30
N SER A 557 2.11 -5.65 36.84
CA SER A 557 2.41 -5.90 35.43
C SER A 557 1.29 -5.50 34.46
N ALA A 558 0.08 -5.24 34.95
CA ALA A 558 -1.07 -4.82 34.15
C ALA A 558 -1.37 -3.31 34.24
N GLU A 559 -0.82 -2.62 35.24
CA GLU A 559 -1.15 -1.22 35.53
C GLU A 559 -0.04 -0.57 36.37
N LEU A 560 0.44 0.59 35.92
CA LEU A 560 1.34 1.49 36.62
C LEU A 560 0.66 2.84 36.77
N ASP A 561 0.39 3.26 38.00
CA ASP A 561 -0.34 4.48 38.30
C ASP A 561 0.40 5.36 39.29
N GLU A 562 0.37 6.66 39.02
CA GLU A 562 0.93 7.67 39.89
C GLU A 562 0.03 8.90 40.00
N ALA A 563 -0.03 9.49 41.19
CA ALA A 563 -0.80 10.71 41.42
C ALA A 563 -0.09 11.67 42.39
N SER A 564 -0.28 12.96 42.16
CA SER A 564 0.14 14.05 43.05
C SER A 564 -0.99 14.49 43.96
N SER A 565 -0.68 14.63 45.25
CA SER A 565 -1.57 15.29 46.22
C SER A 565 -1.29 16.80 46.37
N GLY A 566 -0.31 17.32 45.63
CA GLY A 566 0.22 18.68 45.73
C GLY A 566 0.09 19.47 44.42
N GLU A 567 1.14 20.21 44.06
CA GLU A 567 1.14 21.01 42.84
C GLU A 567 1.16 20.13 41.57
N ALA A 568 0.58 20.68 40.49
CA ALA A 568 0.59 20.05 39.18
C ALA A 568 2.01 20.04 38.59
N LEU A 569 2.35 18.97 37.88
CA LEU A 569 3.56 18.90 37.08
C LEU A 569 3.28 19.47 35.69
N SER A 570 4.00 20.54 35.34
CA SER A 570 3.90 21.16 34.02
C SER A 570 4.89 20.53 33.04
N PHE A 571 4.39 20.14 31.88
CA PHE A 571 5.19 19.83 30.69
C PHE A 571 5.09 21.02 29.73
N ALA A 572 6.16 21.81 29.63
CA ALA A 572 6.26 22.80 28.58
C ALA A 572 6.29 22.13 27.20
N ASP A 573 5.99 22.90 26.14
CA ASP A 573 6.11 22.39 24.78
C ASP A 573 7.52 21.83 24.51
N SER A 574 7.58 20.69 23.82
CA SER A 574 8.79 19.90 23.56
C SER A 574 9.51 19.37 24.81
N GLN A 575 8.94 19.51 26.01
CA GLN A 575 9.52 18.94 27.22
C GLN A 575 9.29 17.43 27.24
N GLN A 576 10.30 16.70 27.68
CA GLN A 576 10.26 15.25 27.85
C GLN A 576 10.76 14.84 29.24
N ARG A 577 10.25 13.73 29.74
CA ARG A 577 10.69 13.10 30.99
C ARG A 577 10.65 11.59 30.83
N SER A 578 11.78 10.94 31.05
CA SER A 578 11.86 9.48 31.05
C SER A 578 11.17 8.92 32.29
N ILE A 579 10.51 7.78 32.13
CA ILE A 579 9.92 6.98 33.22
C ILE A 579 10.59 5.59 33.31
N GLY A 580 11.80 5.44 32.77
CA GLY A 580 12.59 4.22 32.81
C GLY A 580 12.35 3.29 31.63
N THR A 581 12.37 1.99 31.88
CA THR A 581 12.08 0.90 30.94
C THR A 581 10.84 0.09 31.36
N PRO A 582 9.67 0.72 31.60
CA PRO A 582 8.52 0.04 32.15
C PRO A 582 7.87 -0.93 31.17
N TYR A 583 8.10 -0.81 29.85
CA TYR A 583 7.59 -1.76 28.88
C TYR A 583 8.51 -2.98 28.80
N GLN A 584 7.94 -4.15 29.02
CA GLN A 584 8.58 -5.45 29.08
C GLN A 584 7.71 -6.43 28.27
N PRO A 585 7.78 -6.40 26.93
CA PRO A 585 6.91 -7.20 26.08
C PRO A 585 7.05 -8.69 26.42
N ALA A 586 5.93 -9.30 26.79
CA ALA A 586 5.86 -10.72 27.05
C ALA A 586 5.42 -11.44 25.77
N TYR A 587 6.38 -11.91 24.97
CA TYR A 587 6.08 -12.80 23.87
C TYR A 587 5.50 -14.10 24.44
N SER A 588 4.45 -14.63 23.81
CA SER A 588 3.76 -15.84 24.30
C SER A 588 4.27 -17.12 23.63
N SER A 589 4.81 -17.00 22.41
CA SER A 589 5.43 -18.09 21.66
C SER A 589 6.32 -17.54 20.55
N PHE A 590 7.24 -18.35 20.04
CA PHE A 590 8.02 -18.03 18.84
C PHE A 590 7.12 -17.65 17.64
N GLY A 591 7.47 -16.61 16.90
CA GLY A 591 6.72 -16.12 15.74
C GLY A 591 5.53 -15.19 16.05
N THR A 592 5.35 -14.76 17.31
CA THR A 592 4.32 -13.76 17.67
C THR A 592 4.93 -12.36 17.79
N THR A 593 4.26 -11.34 17.30
CA THR A 593 4.63 -9.95 17.60
C THR A 593 4.44 -9.66 19.10
N GLY A 594 5.25 -8.74 19.64
CA GLY A 594 5.09 -8.28 21.02
C GLY A 594 3.77 -7.52 21.18
N PRO A 595 3.07 -7.61 22.33
CA PRO A 595 1.80 -6.92 22.50
C PRO A 595 2.01 -5.41 22.62
N GLU A 596 1.74 -4.66 21.53
CA GLU A 596 1.63 -3.20 21.55
C GLU A 596 0.31 -2.73 22.17
N ASP A 597 0.05 -3.17 23.39
CA ASP A 597 -1.26 -3.10 24.02
C ASP A 597 -1.37 -2.05 25.12
N LEU A 598 -0.34 -1.22 25.27
CA LEU A 598 -0.34 -0.18 26.28
C LEU A 598 -1.49 0.80 26.07
N GLN A 599 -2.05 1.26 27.18
CA GLN A 599 -2.93 2.44 27.23
C GLN A 599 -2.32 3.46 28.16
N PHE A 600 -2.31 4.72 27.76
CA PHE A 600 -1.76 5.81 28.55
C PHE A 600 -2.84 6.82 28.83
N THR A 601 -3.02 7.19 30.10
CA THR A 601 -3.93 8.28 30.50
C THR A 601 -3.26 9.16 31.53
N TYR A 602 -3.72 10.41 31.66
CA TYR A 602 -3.25 11.35 32.67
C TYR A 602 -4.40 12.22 33.18
N ILE A 603 -4.24 12.79 34.36
CA ILE A 603 -5.24 13.68 34.99
C ILE A 603 -4.82 15.13 34.71
N GLU A 604 -5.61 15.85 33.92
CA GLU A 604 -5.37 17.27 33.66
C GLU A 604 -5.65 18.09 34.92
N ALA A 605 -4.67 18.88 35.37
CA ALA A 605 -4.75 19.62 36.61
C ALA A 605 -5.89 20.66 36.64
N ALA A 606 -6.15 21.32 35.50
CA ALA A 606 -7.15 22.38 35.40
C ALA A 606 -8.59 21.86 35.52
N THR A 607 -8.89 20.73 34.90
CA THR A 607 -10.25 20.19 34.79
C THR A 607 -10.50 19.01 35.72
N GLN A 608 -9.44 18.40 36.27
CA GLN A 608 -9.49 17.15 37.04
C GLN A 608 -10.11 15.98 36.24
N GLN A 609 -10.13 16.08 34.91
CA GLN A 609 -10.59 15.01 34.04
C GLN A 609 -9.43 14.08 33.73
N GLN A 610 -9.74 12.79 33.63
CA GLN A 610 -8.83 11.81 33.02
C GLN A 610 -8.87 12.01 31.50
N VAL A 611 -7.70 12.18 30.92
CA VAL A 611 -7.49 12.36 29.48
C VAL A 611 -6.66 11.18 28.99
N THR A 612 -7.07 10.58 27.88
CA THR A 612 -6.25 9.57 27.19
C THR A 612 -5.08 10.28 26.51
N GLY A 613 -3.85 9.89 26.83
CA GLY A 613 -2.66 10.33 26.12
C GLY A 613 -2.33 9.40 24.96
N LEU A 614 -1.43 9.84 24.08
CA LEU A 614 -0.98 9.06 22.93
C LEU A 614 0.15 8.11 23.34
N ILE A 615 0.29 7.00 22.61
CA ILE A 615 1.45 6.11 22.73
C ILE A 615 2.12 6.03 21.35
N GLU A 616 3.44 6.15 21.34
CA GLU A 616 4.24 6.01 20.14
C GLU A 616 5.28 4.93 20.38
N TYR A 617 5.17 3.80 19.69
CA TYR A 617 6.20 2.78 19.74
C TYR A 617 7.31 3.11 18.73
N THR A 618 8.55 3.14 19.20
CA THR A 618 9.77 3.44 18.42
C THR A 618 10.75 2.27 18.49
N GLY A 619 11.86 2.35 17.74
CA GLY A 619 12.81 1.24 17.65
C GLY A 619 12.30 0.11 16.76
N ILE A 620 13.20 -0.82 16.42
CA ILE A 620 12.87 -2.05 15.69
C ILE A 620 12.13 -2.99 16.65
N ASP A 621 11.09 -3.68 16.18
CA ASP A 621 10.51 -4.81 16.92
C ASP A 621 11.62 -5.78 17.28
N GLU A 622 11.68 -6.25 18.55
CA GLU A 622 12.53 -7.41 18.82
C GLU A 622 11.96 -8.54 17.98
N THR A 623 12.76 -9.02 17.04
CA THR A 623 12.29 -10.01 16.08
C THR A 623 12.12 -11.32 16.82
N ASN A 624 10.89 -11.62 17.22
CA ASN A 624 10.51 -12.93 17.75
C ASN A 624 10.32 -13.92 16.58
N ASN A 625 11.32 -14.00 15.70
CA ASN A 625 11.31 -14.80 14.48
C ASN A 625 12.76 -15.17 14.09
N LEU A 626 12.93 -16.06 13.10
CA LEU A 626 14.25 -16.30 12.51
C LEU A 626 14.59 -15.18 11.54
N VAL A 627 15.85 -14.75 11.55
CA VAL A 627 16.35 -13.66 10.72
C VAL A 627 17.46 -14.15 9.80
N LEU A 628 17.29 -13.91 8.51
CA LEU A 628 18.34 -14.04 7.51
C LEU A 628 18.97 -12.67 7.27
N THR A 629 20.17 -12.46 7.81
CA THR A 629 20.96 -11.25 7.55
C THR A 629 21.87 -11.46 6.36
N VAL A 630 21.84 -10.57 5.37
CA VAL A 630 22.61 -10.62 4.13
C VAL A 630 23.47 -9.38 3.99
N ASP A 631 24.76 -9.54 3.75
CA ASP A 631 25.66 -8.45 3.39
C ASP A 631 25.69 -8.25 1.88
N PRO A 632 25.08 -7.18 1.34
CA PRO A 632 25.03 -6.96 -0.10
C PRO A 632 26.40 -6.67 -0.71
N THR A 633 27.41 -6.34 0.10
CA THR A 633 28.77 -5.99 -0.33
C THR A 633 29.64 -7.22 -0.50
N THR A 634 29.44 -8.23 0.35
CA THR A 634 30.26 -9.45 0.37
C THR A 634 29.50 -10.68 -0.13
N GLY A 635 28.18 -10.61 -0.17
CA GLY A 635 27.28 -11.72 -0.47
C GLY A 635 27.02 -12.65 0.71
N LEU A 636 27.66 -12.40 1.86
CA LEU A 636 27.60 -13.24 3.06
C LEU A 636 26.21 -13.23 3.68
N ALA A 637 25.70 -14.40 4.05
CA ALA A 637 24.42 -14.54 4.73
C ALA A 637 24.55 -15.32 6.05
N ARG A 638 23.84 -14.85 7.08
CA ARG A 638 23.71 -15.50 8.39
C ARG A 638 22.25 -15.69 8.76
N LEU A 639 21.90 -16.91 9.14
CA LEU A 639 20.64 -17.22 9.80
C LEU A 639 20.82 -17.07 11.31
N SER A 640 20.00 -16.28 11.98
CA SER A 640 20.04 -16.10 13.42
C SER A 640 18.68 -16.31 14.07
N ASN A 641 18.71 -16.73 15.33
CA ASN A 641 17.55 -16.75 16.20
C ASN A 641 17.68 -15.61 17.25
N PRO A 642 17.31 -14.37 16.92
CA PRO A 642 17.31 -13.27 17.89
C PRO A 642 16.14 -13.33 18.89
N SER A 643 15.20 -14.27 18.72
CA SER A 643 14.07 -14.44 19.62
C SER A 643 14.53 -14.87 21.02
N PRO A 644 13.79 -14.51 22.10
CA PRO A 644 14.00 -15.06 23.44
C PRO A 644 13.64 -16.55 23.58
N PHE A 645 13.05 -17.18 22.55
CA PHE A 645 12.72 -18.61 22.56
C PHE A 645 13.74 -19.42 21.79
N ASP A 646 14.05 -20.60 22.32
CA ASP A 646 14.69 -21.65 21.54
C ASP A 646 13.68 -22.19 20.50
N VAL A 647 14.17 -22.53 19.32
CA VAL A 647 13.35 -23.04 18.22
C VAL A 647 14.02 -24.23 17.55
N SER A 648 13.23 -25.18 17.08
CA SER A 648 13.70 -26.27 16.22
C SER A 648 13.13 -26.07 14.82
N ILE A 649 13.98 -26.15 13.79
CA ILE A 649 13.55 -26.15 12.39
C ILE A 649 13.93 -27.45 11.69
N ASP A 650 13.11 -27.92 10.77
CA ASP A 650 13.40 -29.11 9.94
C ASP A 650 13.48 -28.78 8.44
N GLY A 651 13.34 -27.51 8.06
CA GLY A 651 13.60 -27.02 6.70
C GLY A 651 13.65 -25.51 6.58
N TYR A 652 14.23 -25.02 5.49
CA TYR A 652 14.17 -23.61 5.10
C TYR A 652 14.29 -23.41 3.58
N SER A 653 13.75 -22.30 3.07
CA SER A 653 13.99 -21.80 1.71
C SER A 653 14.37 -20.33 1.71
N VAL A 654 15.14 -19.94 0.70
CA VAL A 654 15.40 -18.55 0.35
C VAL A 654 15.08 -18.40 -1.12
N ASP A 655 14.12 -17.55 -1.43
CA ASP A 655 13.58 -17.31 -2.76
C ASP A 655 14.01 -15.90 -3.24
N SER A 656 14.24 -15.72 -4.53
CA SER A 656 14.59 -14.44 -5.16
C SER A 656 13.86 -14.33 -6.48
N PHE A 657 13.03 -13.29 -6.59
CA PHE A 657 12.24 -13.00 -7.79
C PHE A 657 13.12 -12.66 -8.99
N GLU A 658 14.20 -11.90 -8.78
CA GLU A 658 15.13 -11.41 -9.80
C GLU A 658 16.34 -12.33 -10.03
N GLY A 659 16.44 -13.42 -9.25
CA GLY A 659 17.50 -14.41 -9.43
C GLY A 659 18.85 -14.01 -8.81
N SER A 660 18.82 -13.32 -7.67
CA SER A 660 19.96 -12.78 -6.91
C SER A 660 20.75 -13.82 -6.11
N LEU A 661 20.49 -15.13 -6.29
CA LEU A 661 21.20 -16.20 -5.58
C LEU A 661 22.30 -16.83 -6.44
N GLN A 662 23.38 -17.27 -5.80
CA GLN A 662 24.52 -17.95 -6.42
C GLN A 662 24.88 -19.27 -5.69
N PRO A 663 24.07 -20.34 -5.82
CA PRO A 663 24.26 -21.61 -5.09
C PRO A 663 25.47 -22.46 -5.53
N GLY A 664 26.27 -22.01 -6.50
CA GLY A 664 27.36 -22.82 -7.07
C GLY A 664 28.54 -23.09 -6.13
N ASP A 665 29.26 -24.20 -6.41
CA ASP A 665 30.42 -24.79 -5.72
C ASP A 665 31.14 -23.89 -4.67
N GLY A 666 30.62 -23.91 -3.44
CA GLY A 666 31.26 -23.34 -2.25
C GLY A 666 30.78 -21.95 -1.81
N ASN A 667 29.84 -21.34 -2.53
CA ASN A 667 29.24 -20.06 -2.14
C ASN A 667 28.12 -20.25 -1.12
N TRP A 668 27.27 -21.27 -1.29
CA TRP A 668 26.26 -21.64 -0.30
C TRP A 668 26.85 -22.69 0.63
N ASN A 669 27.14 -22.32 1.87
CA ASN A 669 27.60 -23.22 2.92
C ASN A 669 26.38 -23.81 3.65
N SER A 670 25.65 -24.66 2.93
CA SER A 670 24.42 -25.30 3.41
C SER A 670 24.65 -26.11 4.70
N LEU A 671 23.60 -26.37 5.48
CA LEU A 671 23.63 -27.25 6.65
C LEU A 671 24.10 -28.66 6.26
N SER A 672 23.70 -29.14 5.09
CA SER A 672 24.22 -30.35 4.45
C SER A 672 25.75 -30.29 4.29
N ASP A 673 26.30 -29.19 3.75
CA ASP A 673 27.76 -28.98 3.59
C ASP A 673 28.49 -28.86 4.94
N GLN A 674 27.82 -28.28 5.94
CA GLN A 674 28.29 -28.24 7.32
C GLN A 674 28.23 -29.60 8.04
N SER A 675 27.88 -30.68 7.33
CA SER A 675 27.78 -32.05 7.83
C SER A 675 26.73 -32.23 8.93
N GLN A 676 25.67 -31.41 8.91
CA GLN A 676 24.51 -31.63 9.78
C GLN A 676 23.76 -32.89 9.34
N ALA A 677 23.54 -33.81 10.26
CA ALA A 677 23.01 -35.13 9.93
C ALA A 677 21.56 -35.04 9.44
N GLY A 678 21.29 -35.58 8.24
CA GLY A 678 19.93 -35.72 7.70
C GLY A 678 19.47 -34.57 6.80
N TRP A 679 20.12 -33.41 6.90
CA TRP A 679 19.88 -32.25 6.05
C TRP A 679 20.28 -32.52 4.60
N ARG A 680 19.46 -32.03 3.67
CA ARG A 680 19.66 -32.19 2.23
C ARG A 680 19.23 -30.94 1.49
N GLU A 681 20.05 -30.53 0.55
CA GLU A 681 19.70 -29.52 -0.46
C GLU A 681 18.58 -30.06 -1.36
N VAL A 682 17.52 -29.26 -1.51
CA VAL A 682 16.34 -29.59 -2.33
C VAL A 682 16.31 -28.73 -3.59
N LEU A 683 16.47 -27.41 -3.44
CA LEU A 683 16.61 -26.46 -4.54
C LEU A 683 17.99 -25.81 -4.52
N THR A 684 18.57 -25.67 -5.70
CA THR A 684 19.89 -25.07 -5.96
C THR A 684 19.83 -24.22 -7.22
N GLU A 685 18.88 -23.29 -7.27
CA GLU A 685 18.64 -22.40 -8.41
C GLU A 685 19.00 -20.96 -8.07
N THR A 686 19.22 -20.11 -9.07
CA THR A 686 19.51 -18.68 -8.84
C THR A 686 18.30 -17.92 -8.31
N THR A 687 17.10 -18.47 -8.48
CA THR A 687 15.81 -17.92 -8.00
C THR A 687 15.31 -18.57 -6.72
N ALA A 688 15.88 -19.71 -6.30
CA ALA A 688 15.50 -20.39 -5.07
C ALA A 688 16.57 -21.36 -4.58
N ILE A 689 16.89 -21.30 -3.29
CA ILE A 689 17.67 -22.33 -2.58
C ILE A 689 16.85 -22.88 -1.41
N SER A 690 16.97 -24.16 -1.11
CA SER A 690 16.27 -24.73 0.05
C SER A 690 16.91 -25.99 0.59
N GLU A 691 16.79 -26.19 1.90
CA GLU A 691 17.16 -27.44 2.57
C GLU A 691 16.02 -28.00 3.41
N LEU A 692 16.02 -29.33 3.55
CA LEU A 692 15.06 -30.06 4.36
C LEU A 692 15.74 -31.24 5.07
N ASN A 693 15.30 -31.51 6.29
CA ASN A 693 15.64 -32.69 7.07
C ASN A 693 14.36 -33.42 7.51
N PRO A 694 13.88 -34.42 6.75
CA PRO A 694 12.63 -35.10 7.07
C PRO A 694 12.73 -36.06 8.27
N ASP A 695 13.93 -36.31 8.80
CA ASP A 695 14.20 -37.35 9.80
C ASP A 695 14.68 -36.79 11.15
N SER A 696 14.95 -35.48 11.25
CA SER A 696 15.45 -34.78 12.44
C SER A 696 15.26 -33.27 12.31
N ASP A 697 15.41 -32.54 13.40
CA ASP A 697 15.40 -31.08 13.44
C ASP A 697 16.80 -30.48 13.73
N LEU A 698 16.92 -29.17 13.52
CA LEU A 698 18.04 -28.33 13.94
C LEU A 698 17.55 -27.42 15.08
N PHE A 699 18.12 -27.63 16.26
CA PHE A 699 17.86 -26.79 17.42
C PHE A 699 18.69 -25.50 17.37
N LEU A 700 17.99 -24.37 17.34
CA LEU A 700 18.51 -23.01 17.36
C LEU A 700 18.16 -22.37 18.71
N ALA A 701 19.14 -22.30 19.60
CA ALA A 701 18.97 -21.62 20.88
C ALA A 701 18.74 -20.11 20.67
N SER A 702 18.08 -19.45 21.63
CA SER A 702 18.01 -17.99 21.66
C SER A 702 19.41 -17.37 21.56
N GLY A 703 19.58 -16.42 20.65
CA GLY A 703 20.85 -15.75 20.33
C GLY A 703 21.83 -16.57 19.47
N SER A 704 21.44 -17.74 18.97
CA SER A 704 22.30 -18.54 18.09
C SER A 704 22.35 -17.99 16.66
N GLU A 705 23.48 -18.21 15.99
CA GLU A 705 23.70 -17.82 14.59
C GLU A 705 24.34 -18.98 13.81
N ILE A 706 24.02 -19.05 12.52
CA ILE A 706 24.59 -19.99 11.55
C ILE A 706 24.98 -19.20 10.30
N GLU A 707 26.23 -19.36 9.88
CA GLU A 707 26.71 -18.80 8.63
C GLU A 707 26.36 -19.72 7.45
N LEU A 708 25.61 -19.19 6.48
CA LEU A 708 25.16 -19.92 5.30
C LEU A 708 26.02 -19.63 4.06
N GLY A 709 27.13 -18.89 4.23
CA GLY A 709 28.09 -18.59 3.17
C GLY A 709 27.71 -17.36 2.34
N THR A 710 28.41 -17.15 1.24
CA THR A 710 28.26 -15.99 0.34
C THR A 710 27.30 -16.26 -0.82
N PHE A 711 26.11 -16.80 -0.54
CA PHE A 711 25.17 -17.21 -1.60
C PHE A 711 24.41 -16.04 -2.22
N PHE A 712 24.44 -14.83 -1.67
CA PHE A 712 23.83 -13.66 -2.28
C PHE A 712 24.77 -13.05 -3.33
N LEU A 713 24.23 -12.68 -4.50
CA LEU A 713 24.99 -12.06 -5.58
C LEU A 713 25.36 -10.62 -5.20
N VAL A 714 26.66 -10.32 -5.14
CA VAL A 714 27.12 -8.94 -4.87
C VAL A 714 26.64 -8.00 -5.97
N GLY A 715 25.85 -6.99 -5.58
CA GLY A 715 25.17 -6.07 -6.50
C GLY A 715 23.91 -6.63 -7.16
N GLY A 716 23.40 -7.77 -6.71
CA GLY A 716 22.06 -8.26 -7.03
C GLY A 716 20.96 -7.44 -6.35
N GLU A 717 19.72 -7.63 -6.80
CA GLU A 717 18.56 -6.96 -6.21
C GLU A 717 18.31 -7.45 -4.78
N GLN A 718 17.86 -6.57 -3.90
CA GLN A 718 17.61 -6.89 -2.48
C GLN A 718 16.19 -7.45 -2.31
N ASP A 719 15.92 -8.58 -2.96
CA ASP A 719 14.58 -9.13 -3.20
C ASP A 719 14.33 -10.50 -2.54
N LEU A 720 15.21 -10.93 -1.63
CA LEU A 720 15.09 -12.24 -0.99
C LEU A 720 13.86 -12.35 -0.09
N GLU A 721 13.16 -13.48 -0.21
CA GLU A 721 12.18 -13.97 0.75
C GLU A 721 12.76 -15.17 1.50
N PHE A 722 12.61 -15.21 2.83
CA PHE A 722 13.13 -16.30 3.65
C PHE A 722 11.99 -17.03 4.35
N ASN A 723 11.87 -18.34 4.10
CA ASN A 723 10.88 -19.20 4.72
C ASN A 723 11.55 -20.31 5.53
N PHE A 724 10.93 -20.77 6.61
CA PHE A 724 11.41 -21.90 7.42
C PHE A 724 10.27 -22.79 7.89
N LEU A 725 10.55 -24.06 8.16
CA LEU A 725 9.61 -25.01 8.74
C LEU A 725 10.00 -25.24 10.19
N LEU A 726 9.05 -25.01 11.10
CA LEU A 726 9.21 -25.45 12.49
C LEU A 726 9.10 -26.96 12.56
N ALA A 727 9.91 -27.57 13.42
CA ALA A 727 9.80 -29.00 13.70
C ALA A 727 8.36 -29.33 14.16
N ASP A 728 7.81 -30.41 13.59
CA ASP A 728 6.43 -30.87 13.81
C ASP A 728 5.31 -30.00 13.18
N GLU A 729 5.65 -29.01 12.34
CA GLU A 729 4.68 -28.23 11.55
C GLU A 729 4.75 -28.60 10.06
N GLU A 730 3.59 -28.64 9.39
CA GLU A 730 3.51 -28.92 7.94
C GLU A 730 3.52 -27.64 7.08
N THR A 731 3.48 -26.46 7.72
CA THR A 731 3.35 -25.17 7.05
C THR A 731 4.61 -24.35 7.24
N ALA A 732 5.20 -23.89 6.13
CA ALA A 732 6.33 -22.97 6.18
C ALA A 732 5.89 -21.62 6.76
N ARG A 733 6.76 -21.04 7.58
CA ARG A 733 6.61 -19.72 8.17
C ARG A 733 7.55 -18.76 7.48
N LEU A 734 7.06 -17.54 7.27
CA LEU A 734 7.87 -16.45 6.77
C LEU A 734 8.80 -15.95 7.87
N GLY A 735 10.11 -15.94 7.60
CA GLY A 735 11.13 -15.31 8.42
C GLY A 735 11.40 -13.88 7.97
N VAL A 736 12.40 -13.25 8.58
CA VAL A 736 12.77 -11.85 8.29
C VAL A 736 14.06 -11.82 7.50
N VAL A 737 14.16 -10.95 6.49
CA VAL A 737 15.41 -10.70 5.75
C VAL A 737 15.92 -9.29 6.08
N LEU A 738 17.21 -9.19 6.44
CA LEU A 738 17.87 -7.91 6.72
C LEU A 738 19.11 -7.73 5.83
N TYR A 739 19.20 -6.61 5.11
CA TYR A 739 20.39 -6.26 4.33
C TYR A 739 21.31 -5.32 5.11
N GLN A 740 22.44 -5.84 5.61
CA GLN A 740 23.42 -5.04 6.34
C GLN A 740 24.83 -5.65 6.28
N GLN A 741 25.85 -4.81 6.45
CA GLN A 741 27.25 -5.24 6.40
C GLN A 741 27.58 -6.19 7.58
N LEU A 742 28.16 -7.35 7.28
CA LEU A 742 28.54 -8.37 8.27
C LEU A 742 30.06 -8.38 8.50
N GLY A 743 30.49 -8.40 9.76
CA GLY A 743 31.91 -8.58 10.12
C GLY A 743 32.31 -10.07 10.12
N ILE A 744 33.61 -10.35 9.98
CA ILE A 744 34.14 -11.73 9.87
C ILE A 744 34.13 -12.41 11.24
N SER A 745 33.66 -13.66 11.35
CA SER A 745 33.69 -14.37 12.63
C SER A 745 35.12 -14.45 13.20
N GLY A 746 35.30 -14.01 14.44
CA GLY A 746 36.61 -13.89 15.08
C GLY A 746 37.28 -12.51 14.97
N ASP A 747 36.70 -11.57 14.21
CA ASP A 747 37.11 -10.16 14.15
C ASP A 747 36.50 -9.38 15.34
N TYR A 748 37.09 -9.59 16.51
CA TYR A 748 36.61 -9.06 17.78
C TYR A 748 36.84 -7.56 17.97
N ASN A 749 37.60 -6.90 17.10
CA ASN A 749 37.71 -5.43 17.09
C ASN A 749 36.98 -4.77 15.91
N ASN A 750 36.36 -5.58 15.04
CA ASN A 750 35.59 -5.18 13.86
C ASN A 750 36.40 -4.31 12.89
N ASP A 751 37.69 -4.59 12.74
CA ASP A 751 38.60 -3.85 11.85
C ASP A 751 38.68 -4.43 10.43
N GLY A 752 37.95 -5.51 10.18
CA GLY A 752 37.86 -6.20 8.89
C GLY A 752 38.94 -7.27 8.68
N GLU A 753 39.79 -7.55 9.68
CA GLU A 753 40.84 -8.56 9.63
C GLU A 753 40.90 -9.40 10.92
N VAL A 754 40.74 -10.72 10.81
CA VAL A 754 40.93 -11.61 11.96
C VAL A 754 42.43 -11.80 12.24
N ASN A 755 42.98 -11.03 13.17
CA ASN A 755 44.40 -10.95 13.46
C ASN A 755 44.70 -10.96 14.97
N ILE A 756 45.93 -10.59 15.37
CA ILE A 756 46.36 -10.66 16.78
C ILE A 756 45.74 -9.56 17.66
N ALA A 757 45.17 -8.51 17.05
CA ALA A 757 44.41 -7.48 17.73
C ALA A 757 43.12 -8.05 18.31
N ASP A 758 42.44 -8.95 17.60
CA ASP A 758 41.23 -9.64 18.07
C ASP A 758 41.51 -10.56 19.25
N TYR A 759 42.61 -11.30 19.17
CA TYR A 759 43.10 -12.08 20.31
C TYR A 759 43.30 -11.21 21.55
N THR A 760 43.70 -9.96 21.38
CA THR A 760 43.86 -9.02 22.49
C THR A 760 42.51 -8.62 23.06
N VAL A 761 41.48 -8.40 22.23
CA VAL A 761 40.11 -8.15 22.68
C VAL A 761 39.56 -9.35 23.46
N TRP A 762 39.65 -10.56 22.88
CA TRP A 762 39.23 -11.80 23.55
C TRP A 762 39.93 -11.99 24.90
N ARG A 763 41.27 -11.95 24.90
CA ARG A 763 42.08 -12.19 26.12
C ARG A 763 41.76 -11.20 27.23
N ASN A 764 41.49 -9.94 26.89
CA ASN A 764 41.20 -8.90 27.88
C ASN A 764 39.83 -9.09 28.53
N HIS A 765 38.91 -9.81 27.86
CA HIS A 765 37.55 -10.04 28.33
C HIS A 765 37.30 -11.50 28.77
N LEU A 766 38.27 -12.40 28.63
CA LEU A 766 38.15 -13.82 29.01
C LEU A 766 37.60 -14.01 30.43
N GLY A 767 36.47 -14.71 30.53
CA GLY A 767 35.75 -14.98 31.78
C GLY A 767 34.86 -13.84 32.28
N SER A 768 34.60 -12.81 31.46
CA SER A 768 33.66 -11.72 31.77
C SER A 768 32.36 -11.82 30.94
N ASN A 769 31.32 -11.13 31.41
CA ASN A 769 30.09 -10.94 30.65
C ASN A 769 30.27 -9.77 29.67
N PHE A 770 30.98 -10.02 28.58
CA PHE A 770 31.26 -9.07 27.51
C PHE A 770 30.91 -9.73 26.19
N GLN A 771 30.16 -9.05 25.34
CA GLN A 771 29.79 -9.53 24.03
C GLN A 771 30.89 -9.17 23.04
N LEU A 772 31.55 -10.17 22.46
CA LEU A 772 32.58 -9.94 21.46
C LEU A 772 31.90 -9.61 20.11
N PRO A 773 32.32 -8.54 19.40
CA PRO A 773 31.89 -8.32 18.03
C PRO A 773 32.19 -9.55 17.16
N ASN A 774 31.28 -9.99 16.30
CA ASN A 774 31.50 -11.12 15.39
C ASN A 774 31.87 -12.46 16.08
N GLU A 775 31.28 -12.75 17.25
CA GLU A 775 31.54 -13.97 18.03
C GLU A 775 30.89 -15.25 17.49
N GLY A 776 30.15 -15.17 16.38
CA GLY A 776 29.63 -16.33 15.64
C GLY A 776 28.83 -17.32 16.48
N GLY A 777 28.15 -16.82 17.52
CA GLY A 777 27.27 -17.60 18.39
C GLY A 777 27.97 -18.61 19.33
N ALA A 778 29.29 -18.55 19.51
CA ALA A 778 30.00 -19.55 20.31
C ALA A 778 29.62 -19.50 21.81
N THR A 779 29.53 -18.31 22.40
CA THR A 779 28.99 -18.08 23.75
C THR A 779 28.41 -16.65 23.89
N PRO A 780 27.16 -16.41 23.48
CA PRO A 780 26.58 -15.06 23.49
C PRO A 780 26.68 -14.39 24.87
N GLY A 781 27.31 -13.22 24.90
CA GLY A 781 27.44 -12.39 26.11
C GLY A 781 28.40 -12.92 27.19
N GLN A 782 29.17 -13.97 26.93
CA GLN A 782 30.26 -14.45 27.80
C GLN A 782 31.50 -14.80 26.98
N VAL A 783 32.66 -14.30 27.40
CA VAL A 783 33.92 -14.62 26.69
C VAL A 783 34.56 -15.88 27.24
N THR A 784 34.63 -16.93 26.43
CA THR A 784 35.04 -18.29 26.81
C THR A 784 36.21 -18.82 25.98
N VAL A 785 36.58 -20.08 26.17
CA VAL A 785 37.67 -20.72 25.40
C VAL A 785 37.19 -21.18 24.01
N GLU A 786 35.89 -21.27 23.83
CA GLU A 786 35.20 -21.57 22.58
C GLU A 786 35.39 -20.41 21.58
N ASP A 787 35.30 -19.15 22.04
CA ASP A 787 35.62 -17.96 21.22
C ASP A 787 37.08 -17.95 20.75
N TYR A 788 38.01 -18.48 21.56
CA TYR A 788 39.40 -18.62 21.15
C TYR A 788 39.56 -19.64 20.01
N ALA A 789 38.78 -20.72 20.05
CA ALA A 789 38.79 -21.71 18.98
C ALA A 789 38.27 -21.10 17.67
N LEU A 790 37.21 -20.29 17.74
CA LEU A 790 36.64 -19.56 16.60
C LEU A 790 37.63 -18.56 15.99
N TRP A 791 38.23 -17.69 16.82
CA TRP A 791 39.28 -16.78 16.36
C TRP A 791 40.44 -17.53 15.71
N LYS A 792 40.85 -18.65 16.30
CA LYS A 792 41.96 -19.45 15.78
C LYS A 792 41.64 -20.10 14.44
N SER A 793 40.40 -20.55 14.21
CA SER A 793 39.99 -21.11 12.92
C SER A 793 39.93 -20.05 11.82
N ASN A 794 39.62 -18.80 12.17
CA ASN A 794 39.48 -17.71 11.22
C ASN A 794 40.73 -16.81 11.13
N PHE A 795 41.79 -17.09 11.90
CA PHE A 795 43.00 -16.28 11.93
C PHE A 795 43.63 -16.11 10.54
N GLY A 796 43.74 -14.85 10.11
CA GLY A 796 44.25 -14.43 8.81
C GLY A 796 43.17 -14.19 7.75
N GLN A 797 41.88 -14.32 8.06
CA GLN A 797 40.80 -13.92 7.17
C GLN A 797 40.66 -12.40 7.11
N THR A 798 40.31 -11.88 5.92
CA THR A 798 40.05 -10.47 5.66
C THR A 798 38.85 -10.32 4.74
N THR A 799 38.13 -9.20 4.83
CA THR A 799 36.86 -8.95 4.09
C THR A 799 37.04 -8.93 2.56
N ASN A 800 38.29 -8.93 2.08
CA ASN A 800 38.66 -8.93 0.66
C ASN A 800 39.22 -10.26 0.14
N SER A 801 39.13 -11.34 0.91
CA SER A 801 39.61 -12.66 0.46
C SER A 801 38.58 -13.34 -0.45
N ALA A 802 38.38 -12.80 -1.65
CA ALA A 802 37.90 -13.59 -2.77
C ALA A 802 38.83 -14.80 -2.92
N ALA A 803 38.26 -16.00 -2.94
CA ALA A 803 38.98 -17.27 -3.02
C ALA A 803 39.90 -17.29 -4.26
N THR A 804 41.16 -16.88 -4.08
CA THR A 804 42.23 -17.28 -4.99
C THR A 804 42.50 -18.75 -4.72
N SER A 805 41.84 -19.59 -5.50
CA SER A 805 42.15 -21.01 -5.57
C SER A 805 43.68 -21.16 -5.70
N ARG A 806 44.33 -21.69 -4.66
CA ARG A 806 45.68 -22.22 -4.80
C ARG A 806 45.56 -23.40 -5.76
N ALA A 807 45.86 -23.14 -7.02
CA ALA A 807 46.04 -24.16 -8.03
C ALA A 807 47.02 -25.20 -7.48
N ARG A 808 46.50 -26.37 -7.09
CA ARG A 808 47.34 -27.55 -6.97
C ARG A 808 47.85 -27.83 -8.38
N VAL A 809 49.16 -27.73 -8.52
CA VAL A 809 49.94 -28.17 -9.69
C VAL A 809 49.34 -29.48 -10.21
N PRO A 810 48.90 -29.56 -11.48
CA PRO A 810 48.41 -30.81 -12.03
C PRO A 810 49.56 -31.83 -12.06
N GLU A 811 49.47 -32.89 -11.25
CA GLU A 811 50.27 -34.08 -11.50
C GLU A 811 49.75 -34.75 -12.78
N PRO A 812 50.64 -35.21 -13.68
CA PRO A 812 50.23 -35.79 -14.94
C PRO A 812 49.41 -37.06 -14.71
N SER A 813 48.21 -37.07 -15.30
CA SER A 813 47.22 -38.14 -15.25
C SER A 813 47.80 -39.56 -15.26
N THR A 814 47.48 -40.34 -14.24
CA THR A 814 47.70 -41.81 -14.19
C THR A 814 46.87 -42.56 -15.25
N LEU A 815 45.99 -41.85 -15.96
CA LEU A 815 45.22 -42.34 -17.12
C LEU A 815 45.99 -42.30 -18.46
N ALA A 816 47.10 -41.55 -18.56
CA ALA A 816 48.01 -41.61 -19.72
C ALA A 816 49.08 -42.71 -19.60
N ALA A 817 49.25 -43.33 -18.43
CA ALA A 817 50.15 -44.47 -18.20
C ALA A 817 49.43 -45.84 -18.10
N MET A 818 48.11 -45.87 -17.85
CA MET A 818 47.32 -47.12 -17.84
C MET A 818 46.71 -47.50 -19.20
N SER A 819 46.66 -46.59 -20.15
CA SER A 819 46.23 -46.87 -21.54
C SER A 819 47.34 -47.49 -22.41
N LEU A 820 48.58 -47.56 -21.91
CA LEU A 820 49.70 -48.24 -22.57
C LEU A 820 50.02 -49.63 -22.00
N SER A 821 49.33 -50.07 -20.95
CA SER A 821 49.58 -51.36 -20.26
C SER A 821 48.38 -52.32 -20.29
N LEU A 822 47.19 -51.88 -20.72
CA LEU A 822 46.02 -52.73 -20.97
C LEU A 822 45.86 -53.19 -22.44
N LEU A 823 46.67 -52.65 -23.37
CA LEU A 823 46.75 -53.10 -24.77
C LEU A 823 47.75 -54.26 -25.00
N LEU A 824 48.44 -54.73 -23.95
CA LEU A 824 49.42 -55.82 -24.03
C LEU A 824 49.03 -57.10 -23.27
N LEU A 825 47.86 -57.18 -22.63
CA LEU A 825 47.42 -58.40 -21.91
C LEU A 825 46.01 -58.93 -22.24
N ALA A 826 45.29 -58.35 -23.20
CA ALA A 826 44.01 -58.89 -23.69
C ALA A 826 44.06 -59.30 -25.18
N ALA A 827 45.13 -59.99 -25.61
CA ALA A 827 45.15 -60.72 -26.88
C ALA A 827 46.25 -61.80 -26.92
N ARG A 828 46.31 -62.66 -25.92
CA ARG A 828 46.86 -64.02 -26.07
C ARG A 828 45.88 -65.01 -25.44
N PHE A 829 45.44 -65.96 -26.28
CA PHE A 829 44.56 -67.12 -26.01
C PHE A 829 43.05 -66.81 -26.00
N ARG A 830 42.20 -67.32 -26.90
CA ARG A 830 42.22 -68.49 -27.82
C ARG A 830 41.27 -68.20 -28.99
N LEU A 831 41.71 -68.26 -30.26
CA LEU A 831 41.71 -69.41 -31.18
C LEU A 831 40.35 -70.07 -31.45
N GLY A 832 39.86 -69.94 -32.70
CA GLY A 832 38.77 -70.74 -33.27
C GLY A 832 38.27 -70.33 -34.67
N THR A 833 39.06 -70.64 -35.72
CA THR A 833 38.65 -71.03 -37.10
C THR A 833 37.93 -70.07 -38.10
N ALA A 834 38.75 -69.64 -39.08
CA ALA A 834 38.61 -69.21 -40.51
C ALA A 834 37.46 -69.77 -41.42
N PRO A 835 37.42 -69.48 -42.75
CA PRO A 835 37.33 -68.19 -43.49
C PRO A 835 36.40 -68.23 -44.76
N ALA A 836 36.16 -67.09 -45.42
CA ALA A 836 36.00 -66.88 -46.90
C ALA A 836 35.35 -65.51 -47.17
N ASN A 837 36.04 -64.51 -47.73
CA ASN A 837 36.39 -64.24 -49.15
C ASN A 837 35.30 -63.52 -49.98
N CYS A 838 35.79 -62.54 -50.75
CA CYS A 838 35.21 -61.84 -51.90
C CYS A 838 34.15 -60.77 -51.56
N GLU A 839 34.11 -59.58 -52.16
CA GLU A 839 34.88 -58.90 -53.21
C GLU A 839 34.28 -57.48 -53.32
N ASN A 840 35.07 -56.49 -53.75
CA ASN A 840 34.77 -55.47 -54.77
C ASN A 840 33.33 -54.87 -54.88
N VAL A 841 33.09 -53.59 -55.15
CA VAL A 841 33.81 -52.52 -55.87
C VAL A 841 32.88 -51.30 -55.91
N ALA A 842 33.49 -50.11 -55.99
CA ALA A 842 32.97 -48.82 -56.47
C ALA A 842 31.80 -48.14 -55.74
#